data_AF-A0A559M569-F1
#
_entry.id   AF-A0A559M569-F1
#
_cell.length_a   1.000
_cell.length_b   1.000
_cell.length_c   1.000
_cell.angle_alpha   90.00
_cell.angle_beta   90.00
_cell.angle_gamma   90.00
#
_symmetry.space_group_name_H-M   'P 1'
#
loop_
_entity.id
_entity.type
_entity.pdbx_description
1 polymer ?
#
loop_
_entity_poly.entity_id
_entity_poly.type
_entity_poly.pdbx_seq_one_letter_code
_entity_poly.pdbx_strand_id
1 'polypeptide(L)'
;MFSRFRGQKAPKVDTVEEVVSVDGSTGIGKTTSVVPDIEVEGVANAHLKTFNKLHEFDPNLPEDLRDAVDAAAENHHLNDELRLEHEVNDNSPYPEVRAAVRNYDDGGPANTVRAWVMGLFLVTIASGLNQLFFLRYPSFSLNSLICQLVAYPIGCAWARWLPEWEFNWFGLKWKLNPGPFNMKEHTVITVMANCSLSGPVAYSVDTIVALKGFYKRDLGWGFNLLLTVSNQVIGYGLAGVCRRFLVWPAAMIWPTNLVSTSVFYALHDHRKSDPEKTNGWSIGRYRYFLYIVLGSFIWHWFPELIAPFLSVFAFVTWVKPNSPVINQVFGGTSGISLIPITFDWNIVTQYILSPLQFPVFAMVNIAISTILFFWIITPALHFSGAYYGEYLPILDNTIRDNTGKAYNVTKVLTSDLRFDAAAYKEYSPLFMSQGNIWFYSMSFAAISGVLVHTALYERKAIWARFKDARVEDEDVHRRLMRKYKEVPDWWYIAVFIVMFAVSIVVVQVWDTGLPVWALIVAYMLPMIFMIPIGIVQAVTNFQIGLNIITELIVGFMLPGRPIAMMLFKAYGYAPMYQGLLFTQDLKMGHYMKVPPRVMMSAQGVATFWAGIVNVAVLEWAFGAIKNICDAGNTNGFICPTGRSAFNSSVIFGVIGPQRLFGMNGLYKNFLWMFLVGALTPCLFFTLTRMFPKSKVRYLSTPLIFGGVLFIPPATPLTYMSWVIVGLTFNYFIRRKYTGWWNQYNYLTSGGLDLGLALCLIVMFFAVSLPQKAFPDWWGTTVVANTLDSLDAAVQTELPKGEIFGPPKGSWS
;
A
#
# COMPACT_ATOMS: atom_id res chain seq x y z
N MET A 1 -40.58 0.81 2.58
CA MET A 1 -39.87 0.28 1.39
C MET A 1 -38.98 -0.93 1.73
N PHE A 2 -39.35 -1.74 2.74
CA PHE A 2 -38.55 -2.87 3.25
C PHE A 2 -39.43 -4.12 3.44
N SER A 3 -39.85 -4.78 2.35
CA SER A 3 -40.56 -6.08 2.46
C SER A 3 -40.22 -7.11 1.36
N ARG A 4 -39.24 -6.87 0.49
CA ARG A 4 -38.80 -7.86 -0.52
C ARG A 4 -37.46 -8.52 -0.16
N PHE A 5 -37.42 -9.18 1.00
CA PHE A 5 -36.34 -10.09 1.37
C PHE A 5 -36.91 -11.39 1.99
N ARG A 6 -37.84 -12.04 1.29
CA ARG A 6 -38.17 -13.46 1.55
C ARG A 6 -37.64 -14.29 0.39
N GLY A 7 -36.68 -15.15 0.71
CA GLY A 7 -35.97 -15.99 -0.25
C GLY A 7 -36.88 -16.97 -0.97
N GLN A 8 -36.78 -16.99 -2.29
CA GLN A 8 -37.11 -18.17 -3.07
C GLN A 8 -35.98 -19.19 -2.91
N LYS A 9 -36.33 -20.41 -2.49
CA LYS A 9 -35.45 -21.57 -2.58
C LYS A 9 -35.17 -21.84 -4.06
N ALA A 10 -33.90 -21.86 -4.45
CA ALA A 10 -33.47 -22.34 -5.77
C ALA A 10 -33.66 -23.88 -5.85
N PRO A 11 -33.82 -24.45 -7.06
CA PRO A 11 -33.95 -25.90 -7.24
C PRO A 11 -32.62 -26.59 -6.89
N LYS A 12 -32.69 -27.77 -6.28
CA LYS A 12 -31.54 -28.67 -6.15
C LYS A 12 -31.20 -29.21 -7.54
N VAL A 13 -29.99 -28.95 -8.00
CA VAL A 13 -29.35 -29.75 -9.05
C VAL A 13 -28.52 -30.78 -8.30
N ASP A 14 -28.96 -32.03 -8.34
CA ASP A 14 -28.22 -33.16 -7.78
C ASP A 14 -27.04 -33.46 -8.72
N THR A 15 -25.81 -33.14 -8.29
CA THR A 15 -24.59 -33.58 -8.95
C THR A 15 -24.36 -35.05 -8.65
N VAL A 16 -24.49 -35.89 -9.67
CA VAL A 16 -24.06 -37.30 -9.64
C VAL A 16 -22.53 -37.32 -9.72
N GLU A 17 -21.87 -37.65 -8.61
CA GLU A 17 -20.46 -38.05 -8.62
C GLU A 17 -20.37 -39.52 -9.07
N GLU A 18 -20.00 -39.74 -10.34
CA GLU A 18 -19.62 -41.08 -10.79
C GLU A 18 -18.09 -41.22 -10.68
N VAL A 19 -17.66 -41.97 -9.67
CA VAL A 19 -16.27 -42.38 -9.46
C VAL A 19 -15.93 -43.45 -10.49
N VAL A 20 -15.19 -43.09 -11.54
CA VAL A 20 -14.63 -44.09 -12.47
C VAL A 20 -13.33 -44.63 -11.90
N SER A 21 -13.40 -45.85 -11.37
CA SER A 21 -12.23 -46.70 -11.09
C SER A 21 -11.57 -47.13 -12.40
N VAL A 22 -10.24 -46.97 -12.47
CA VAL A 22 -9.41 -47.46 -13.57
C VAL A 22 -9.28 -48.98 -13.44
N ASP A 23 -9.92 -49.73 -14.34
CA ASP A 23 -9.52 -51.09 -14.66
C ASP A 23 -9.44 -51.25 -16.18
N GLY A 24 -8.31 -51.78 -16.63
CA GLY A 24 -7.98 -51.95 -18.04
C GLY A 24 -8.74 -53.11 -18.68
N SER A 25 -9.37 -52.86 -19.82
CA SER A 25 -9.39 -53.82 -20.93
C SER A 25 -9.87 -53.14 -22.22
N THR A 26 -9.27 -53.59 -23.31
CA THR A 26 -9.44 -53.19 -24.71
C THR A 26 -10.88 -53.29 -25.22
N GLY A 27 -11.38 -52.23 -25.84
CA GLY A 27 -12.63 -52.27 -26.61
C GLY A 27 -12.80 -51.03 -27.50
N ILE A 28 -12.65 -51.19 -28.80
CA ILE A 28 -12.94 -50.17 -29.82
C ILE A 28 -14.46 -49.92 -29.80
N GLY A 29 -14.89 -48.74 -29.35
CA GLY A 29 -16.28 -48.33 -29.26
C GLY A 29 -16.48 -46.91 -29.78
N LYS A 30 -17.40 -46.76 -30.72
CA LYS A 30 -17.77 -45.56 -31.49
C LYS A 30 -17.81 -44.26 -30.68
N THR A 31 -17.21 -43.21 -31.25
CA THR A 31 -17.41 -41.80 -30.87
C THR A 31 -18.87 -41.40 -31.07
N THR A 32 -19.67 -41.43 -30.00
CA THR A 32 -20.92 -40.67 -29.91
C THR A 32 -20.56 -39.21 -29.67
N SER A 33 -20.81 -38.36 -30.67
CA SER A 33 -20.85 -36.91 -30.50
C SER A 33 -21.99 -36.58 -29.54
N VAL A 34 -21.66 -36.33 -28.27
CA VAL A 34 -22.60 -35.72 -27.34
C VAL A 34 -22.79 -34.29 -27.82
N VAL A 35 -23.94 -34.01 -28.43
CA VAL A 35 -24.39 -32.64 -28.66
C VAL A 35 -24.72 -32.07 -27.27
N PRO A 36 -24.03 -31.02 -26.80
CA PRO A 36 -24.42 -30.32 -25.57
C PRO A 36 -25.86 -29.83 -25.70
N ASP A 37 -26.68 -29.99 -24.66
CA ASP A 37 -28.05 -29.47 -24.63
C ASP A 37 -28.05 -27.96 -24.92
N ILE A 38 -28.98 -27.49 -25.76
CA ILE A 38 -29.15 -26.08 -26.16
C ILE A 38 -29.28 -25.14 -24.94
N GLU A 39 -29.75 -25.66 -23.81
CA GLU A 39 -29.87 -24.93 -22.55
C GLU A 39 -28.50 -24.65 -21.91
N VAL A 40 -27.53 -25.57 -22.05
CA VAL A 40 -26.15 -25.41 -21.56
C VAL A 40 -25.40 -24.40 -22.43
N GLU A 41 -25.62 -24.44 -23.75
CA GLU A 41 -25.08 -23.45 -24.70
C GLU A 41 -25.58 -22.02 -24.40
N GLY A 42 -26.89 -21.87 -24.17
CA GLY A 42 -27.48 -20.57 -23.86
C GLY A 42 -26.91 -19.94 -22.57
N VAL A 43 -26.62 -20.76 -21.57
CA VAL A 43 -26.03 -20.33 -20.29
C VAL A 43 -24.55 -19.97 -20.48
N ALA A 44 -23.76 -20.82 -21.16
CA ALA A 44 -22.36 -20.57 -21.46
C ALA A 44 -22.16 -19.25 -22.23
N ASN A 45 -22.97 -19.03 -23.26
CA ASN A 45 -22.91 -17.83 -24.08
C ASN A 45 -23.29 -16.56 -23.29
N ALA A 46 -24.35 -16.64 -22.46
CA ALA A 46 -24.77 -15.53 -21.61
C ALA A 46 -23.69 -15.17 -20.58
N HIS A 47 -23.00 -16.16 -20.04
CA HIS A 47 -21.91 -15.98 -19.10
C HIS A 47 -20.70 -15.31 -19.77
N LEU A 48 -20.26 -15.81 -20.93
CA LEU A 48 -19.16 -15.23 -21.71
C LEU A 48 -19.44 -13.78 -22.14
N LYS A 49 -20.68 -13.46 -22.57
CA LYS A 49 -21.09 -12.09 -22.89
C LYS A 49 -21.05 -11.17 -21.66
N THR A 50 -21.44 -11.69 -20.50
CA THR A 50 -21.38 -10.94 -19.24
C THR A 50 -19.93 -10.71 -18.84
N PHE A 51 -19.10 -11.75 -18.87
CA PHE A 51 -17.67 -11.68 -18.60
C PHE A 51 -16.98 -10.65 -19.49
N ASN A 52 -17.21 -10.69 -20.80
CA ASN A 52 -16.65 -9.74 -21.75
C ASN A 52 -17.06 -8.29 -21.41
N LYS A 53 -18.36 -8.06 -21.18
CA LYS A 53 -18.87 -6.72 -20.85
C LYS A 53 -18.30 -6.16 -19.54
N LEU A 54 -17.97 -7.02 -18.59
CA LEU A 54 -17.39 -6.64 -17.29
C LEU A 54 -15.87 -6.42 -17.37
N HIS A 55 -15.17 -7.09 -18.29
CA HIS A 55 -13.71 -7.05 -18.42
C HIS A 55 -13.19 -6.29 -19.66
N GLU A 56 -14.06 -5.60 -20.40
CA GLU A 56 -13.73 -4.84 -21.63
C GLU A 56 -12.47 -3.97 -21.48
N PHE A 57 -12.34 -3.28 -20.35
CA PHE A 57 -11.22 -2.37 -20.08
C PHE A 57 -10.19 -2.91 -19.09
N ASP A 58 -10.23 -4.18 -18.74
CA ASP A 58 -9.27 -4.77 -17.82
C ASP A 58 -7.87 -4.87 -18.46
N PRO A 59 -6.83 -4.19 -17.91
CA PRO A 59 -5.47 -4.26 -18.43
C PRO A 59 -4.71 -5.53 -18.00
N ASN A 60 -5.19 -6.27 -17.01
CA ASN A 60 -4.56 -7.51 -16.54
C ASN A 60 -5.07 -8.76 -17.28
N LEU A 61 -6.20 -8.66 -17.97
CA LEU A 61 -6.73 -9.78 -18.75
C LEU A 61 -5.82 -10.02 -19.98
N PRO A 62 -5.33 -11.27 -20.20
CA PRO A 62 -4.49 -11.57 -21.36
C PRO A 62 -5.18 -11.20 -22.68
N GLU A 63 -4.43 -10.57 -23.60
CA GLU A 63 -4.96 -10.10 -24.88
C GLU A 63 -5.53 -11.26 -25.72
N ASP A 64 -4.85 -12.40 -25.72
CA ASP A 64 -5.27 -13.63 -26.39
C ASP A 64 -6.57 -14.21 -25.84
N LEU A 65 -6.72 -14.25 -24.51
CA LEU A 65 -7.95 -14.72 -23.86
C LEU A 65 -9.12 -13.79 -24.17
N ARG A 66 -8.91 -12.47 -24.08
CA ARG A 66 -9.95 -11.49 -24.35
C ARG A 66 -10.40 -11.56 -25.82
N ASP A 67 -9.46 -11.55 -26.75
CA ASP A 67 -9.76 -11.59 -28.18
C ASP A 67 -10.45 -12.92 -28.57
N ALA A 68 -10.11 -14.03 -27.88
CA ALA A 68 -10.79 -15.32 -28.04
C ALA A 68 -12.23 -15.31 -27.50
N VAL A 69 -12.47 -14.70 -26.33
CA VAL A 69 -13.82 -14.54 -25.76
C VAL A 69 -14.67 -13.60 -26.62
N ASP A 70 -14.10 -12.51 -27.13
CA ASP A 70 -14.76 -11.61 -28.08
C ASP A 70 -15.21 -12.37 -29.33
N ALA A 71 -14.29 -13.13 -29.94
CA ALA A 71 -14.59 -13.91 -31.14
C ALA A 71 -15.62 -15.02 -30.88
N ALA A 72 -15.56 -15.70 -29.73
CA ALA A 72 -16.51 -16.74 -29.38
C ALA A 72 -17.92 -16.17 -29.16
N ALA A 73 -18.03 -15.06 -28.42
CA ALA A 73 -19.31 -14.41 -28.13
C ALA A 73 -20.03 -13.86 -29.39
N GLU A 74 -19.28 -13.57 -30.46
CA GLU A 74 -19.81 -13.10 -31.74
C GLU A 74 -20.11 -14.24 -32.72
N ASN A 75 -19.27 -15.29 -32.77
CA ASN A 75 -19.34 -16.32 -33.82
C ASN A 75 -20.24 -17.53 -33.47
N HIS A 76 -20.68 -17.70 -32.22
CA HIS A 76 -21.57 -18.81 -31.81
C HIS A 76 -21.01 -20.21 -32.09
N HIS A 77 -19.71 -20.42 -31.84
CA HIS A 77 -19.05 -21.71 -32.01
C HIS A 77 -19.10 -22.51 -30.71
N LEU A 78 -20.02 -23.47 -30.61
CA LEU A 78 -20.31 -24.25 -29.39
C LEU A 78 -19.09 -24.87 -28.71
N ASN A 79 -18.20 -25.53 -29.46
CA ASN A 79 -17.01 -26.18 -28.88
C ASN A 79 -15.99 -25.17 -28.33
N ASP A 80 -15.90 -23.99 -28.97
CA ASP A 80 -14.99 -22.93 -28.52
C ASP A 80 -15.55 -22.22 -27.29
N GLU A 81 -16.87 -21.98 -27.24
CA GLU A 81 -17.57 -21.40 -26.09
C GLU A 81 -17.43 -22.29 -24.84
N LEU A 82 -17.70 -23.59 -24.96
CA LEU A 82 -17.57 -24.52 -23.84
C LEU A 82 -16.12 -24.65 -23.37
N ARG A 83 -15.15 -24.69 -24.29
CA ARG A 83 -13.72 -24.76 -23.93
C ARG A 83 -13.26 -23.52 -23.17
N LEU A 84 -13.65 -22.33 -23.64
CA LEU A 84 -13.32 -21.06 -23.01
C LEU A 84 -14.03 -20.91 -21.66
N GLU A 85 -15.28 -21.34 -21.56
CA GLU A 85 -16.02 -21.35 -20.30
C GLU A 85 -15.32 -22.24 -19.26
N HIS A 86 -14.90 -23.46 -19.64
CA HIS A 86 -14.10 -24.31 -18.76
C HIS A 86 -12.77 -23.66 -18.37
N GLU A 87 -12.07 -23.01 -19.29
CA GLU A 87 -10.80 -22.33 -19.00
C GLU A 87 -10.96 -21.16 -18.01
N VAL A 88 -12.05 -20.39 -18.14
CA VAL A 88 -12.35 -19.24 -17.27
C VAL A 88 -12.92 -19.66 -15.92
N ASN A 89 -13.65 -20.78 -15.85
CA ASN A 89 -14.32 -21.24 -14.62
C ASN A 89 -13.51 -22.22 -13.76
N ASP A 90 -12.73 -23.13 -14.37
CA ASP A 90 -12.01 -24.16 -13.62
C ASP A 90 -10.64 -23.70 -13.10
N ASN A 91 -10.16 -22.57 -13.59
CA ASN A 91 -9.00 -21.89 -13.07
C ASN A 91 -9.17 -20.38 -13.09
N SER A 92 -8.29 -19.63 -12.43
CA SER A 92 -8.34 -18.16 -12.53
C SER A 92 -8.04 -17.71 -13.97
N PRO A 93 -8.78 -16.74 -14.53
CA PRO A 93 -8.48 -16.16 -15.84
C PRO A 93 -7.14 -15.39 -15.84
N TYR A 94 -6.62 -15.04 -14.65
CA TYR A 94 -5.36 -14.30 -14.50
C TYR A 94 -4.16 -15.24 -14.27
N PRO A 95 -3.18 -15.27 -15.19
CA PRO A 95 -1.98 -16.11 -15.05
C PRO A 95 -1.21 -15.90 -13.75
N GLU A 96 -1.18 -14.66 -13.25
CA GLU A 96 -0.54 -14.26 -12.00
C GLU A 96 -1.14 -15.01 -10.80
N VAL A 97 -2.46 -15.12 -10.76
CA VAL A 97 -3.19 -15.84 -9.70
C VAL A 97 -2.95 -17.34 -9.85
N ARG A 98 -2.98 -17.88 -11.08
CA ARG A 98 -2.70 -19.31 -11.34
C ARG A 98 -1.30 -19.73 -10.89
N ALA A 99 -0.31 -18.84 -11.02
CA ALA A 99 1.06 -19.08 -10.59
C ALA A 99 1.19 -19.13 -9.05
N ALA A 100 0.39 -18.35 -8.34
CA ALA A 100 0.56 -18.12 -6.91
C ALA A 100 -0.52 -18.74 -6.01
N VAL A 101 -1.64 -19.21 -6.55
CA VAL A 101 -2.80 -19.72 -5.79
C VAL A 101 -3.31 -21.04 -6.38
N ARG A 102 -3.47 -22.05 -5.53
CA ARG A 102 -4.03 -23.35 -5.93
C ARG A 102 -5.53 -23.26 -6.18
N ASN A 103 -6.04 -23.98 -7.17
CA ASN A 103 -7.45 -24.07 -7.54
C ASN A 103 -8.24 -25.13 -6.74
N TYR A 104 -7.72 -25.57 -5.58
CA TYR A 104 -8.40 -26.48 -4.65
C TYR A 104 -8.20 -26.03 -3.20
N ASP A 105 -8.92 -26.67 -2.28
CA ASP A 105 -8.82 -26.44 -0.82
C ASP A 105 -8.24 -27.68 -0.14
N ASP A 106 -7.06 -27.55 0.47
CA ASP A 106 -6.36 -28.59 1.23
C ASP A 106 -7.10 -29.01 2.53
N GLY A 107 -8.16 -28.31 2.91
CA GLY A 107 -8.93 -28.60 4.13
C GLY A 107 -8.25 -28.06 5.40
N GLY A 108 -8.50 -28.69 6.55
CA GLY A 108 -7.89 -28.35 7.84
C GLY A 108 -8.59 -27.24 8.67
N PRO A 109 -8.37 -27.23 10.00
CA PRO A 109 -8.93 -26.21 10.89
C PRO A 109 -8.22 -24.86 10.74
N ALA A 110 -8.96 -23.76 10.79
CA ALA A 110 -8.39 -22.40 10.78
C ALA A 110 -8.47 -21.70 12.15
N ASN A 111 -9.56 -21.94 12.89
CA ASN A 111 -9.83 -21.32 14.19
C ASN A 111 -9.34 -22.22 15.32
N THR A 112 -8.08 -22.06 15.73
CA THR A 112 -7.43 -22.93 16.72
C THR A 112 -6.77 -22.11 17.83
N VAL A 113 -6.65 -22.70 19.02
CA VAL A 113 -5.96 -22.05 20.17
C VAL A 113 -4.53 -21.66 19.78
N ARG A 114 -3.83 -22.57 19.08
CA ARG A 114 -2.50 -22.34 18.53
C ARG A 114 -2.44 -21.07 17.68
N ALA A 115 -3.36 -20.89 16.72
CA ALA A 115 -3.37 -19.71 15.86
C ALA A 115 -3.61 -18.41 16.63
N TRP A 116 -4.52 -18.40 17.61
CA TRP A 116 -4.81 -17.21 18.42
C TRP A 116 -3.65 -16.81 19.33
N VAL A 117 -3.05 -17.78 20.04
CA VAL A 117 -1.94 -17.52 20.97
C VAL A 117 -0.72 -17.01 20.20
N MET A 118 -0.34 -17.69 19.12
CA MET A 118 0.79 -17.27 18.29
C MET A 118 0.52 -15.94 17.59
N GLY A 119 -0.69 -15.74 17.06
CA GLY A 119 -1.09 -14.49 16.41
C GLY A 119 -0.99 -13.29 17.35
N LEU A 120 -1.62 -13.36 18.53
CA LEU A 120 -1.58 -12.26 19.51
C LEU A 120 -0.17 -12.00 20.05
N PHE A 121 0.63 -13.05 20.25
CA PHE A 121 2.01 -12.91 20.68
C PHE A 121 2.85 -12.17 19.62
N LEU A 122 2.78 -12.60 18.36
CA LEU A 122 3.51 -11.94 17.27
C LEU A 122 3.02 -10.51 17.03
N VAL A 123 1.71 -10.26 17.11
CA VAL A 123 1.15 -8.90 17.06
C VAL A 123 1.75 -8.01 18.15
N THR A 124 1.86 -8.51 19.38
CA THR A 124 2.41 -7.74 20.50
C THR A 124 3.85 -7.33 20.24
N ILE A 125 4.69 -8.27 19.79
CA ILE A 125 6.10 -8.00 19.50
C ILE A 125 6.25 -7.08 18.29
N ALA A 126 5.59 -7.42 17.19
CA ALA A 126 5.78 -6.71 15.92
C ALA A 126 5.24 -5.27 16.00
N SER A 127 4.04 -5.08 16.54
CA SER A 127 3.44 -3.75 16.76
C SER A 127 4.30 -2.91 17.72
N GLY A 128 4.77 -3.50 18.82
CA GLY A 128 5.58 -2.79 19.80
C GLY A 128 6.94 -2.35 19.26
N LEU A 129 7.64 -3.24 18.54
CA LEU A 129 8.92 -2.91 17.90
C LEU A 129 8.76 -1.84 16.82
N ASN A 130 7.75 -1.97 15.95
CA ASN A 130 7.46 -0.95 14.95
C ASN A 130 7.14 0.40 15.58
N GLN A 131 6.36 0.41 16.66
CA GLN A 131 6.04 1.63 17.38
C GLN A 131 7.27 2.33 17.95
N LEU A 132 8.25 1.56 18.43
CA LEU A 132 9.51 2.11 18.91
C LEU A 132 10.37 2.65 17.77
N PHE A 133 10.54 1.88 16.69
CA PHE A 133 11.38 2.27 15.55
C PHE A 133 10.81 3.44 14.75
N PHE A 134 9.49 3.59 14.75
CA PHE A 134 8.79 4.73 14.16
C PHE A 134 9.24 6.08 14.77
N LEU A 135 9.65 6.11 16.04
CA LEU A 135 10.11 7.32 16.71
C LEU A 135 11.58 7.66 16.37
N ARG A 136 12.29 6.76 15.66
CA ARG A 136 13.74 6.84 15.41
C ARG A 136 14.06 7.14 13.94
N TYR A 137 15.22 7.75 13.70
CA TYR A 137 15.85 7.90 12.40
C TYR A 137 17.24 7.23 12.37
N PRO A 138 17.59 6.47 11.32
CA PRO A 138 16.68 6.00 10.27
C PRO A 138 15.57 5.11 10.85
N SER A 139 14.37 5.23 10.28
CA SER A 139 13.20 4.44 10.71
C SER A 139 13.24 3.06 10.07
N PHE A 140 12.95 2.02 10.85
CA PHE A 140 12.81 0.64 10.37
C PHE A 140 11.42 0.12 10.71
N SER A 141 10.83 -0.70 9.83
CA SER A 141 9.54 -1.35 10.07
C SER A 141 9.59 -2.83 9.72
N LEU A 142 9.16 -3.67 10.66
CA LEU A 142 8.91 -5.09 10.46
C LEU A 142 7.72 -5.27 9.51
N ASN A 143 7.87 -6.17 8.54
CA ASN A 143 6.81 -6.58 7.64
C ASN A 143 6.15 -7.90 8.09
N SER A 144 4.98 -8.21 7.52
CA SER A 144 4.24 -9.44 7.84
C SER A 144 4.93 -10.71 7.33
N LEU A 145 5.84 -10.62 6.35
CA LEU A 145 6.64 -11.76 5.87
C LEU A 145 7.57 -12.32 6.96
N ILE A 146 8.13 -11.48 7.83
CA ILE A 146 8.92 -11.95 8.98
C ILE A 146 8.03 -12.77 9.93
N CYS A 147 6.84 -12.28 10.23
CA CYS A 147 5.89 -12.99 11.09
C CYS A 147 5.46 -14.32 10.47
N GLN A 148 5.25 -14.35 9.15
CA GLN A 148 4.98 -15.57 8.39
C GLN A 148 6.16 -16.57 8.46
N LEU A 149 7.41 -16.11 8.32
CA LEU A 149 8.55 -17.03 8.43
C LEU A 149 8.66 -17.60 9.86
N VAL A 150 8.59 -16.74 10.88
CA VAL A 150 8.79 -17.11 12.29
C VAL A 150 7.65 -18.00 12.80
N ALA A 151 6.42 -17.79 12.33
CA ALA A 151 5.28 -18.61 12.71
C ALA A 151 5.43 -20.07 12.28
N TYR A 152 6.10 -20.37 11.16
CA TYR A 152 6.23 -21.74 10.66
C TYR A 152 6.98 -22.70 11.61
N PRO A 153 8.24 -22.44 12.03
CA PRO A 153 8.96 -23.33 12.94
C PRO A 153 8.29 -23.40 14.31
N ILE A 154 7.72 -22.30 14.82
CA ILE A 154 6.99 -22.28 16.10
C ILE A 154 5.73 -23.14 16.01
N GLY A 155 4.97 -23.05 14.91
CA GLY A 155 3.76 -23.84 14.69
C GLY A 155 4.05 -25.33 14.56
N CYS A 156 5.12 -25.69 13.85
CA CYS A 156 5.61 -27.06 13.75
C CYS A 156 6.11 -27.61 15.10
N ALA A 157 6.80 -26.78 15.90
CA ALA A 157 7.22 -27.15 17.25
C ALA A 157 6.02 -27.35 18.19
N TRP A 158 5.03 -26.46 18.14
CA TRP A 158 3.77 -26.58 18.89
C TRP A 158 3.05 -27.88 18.55
N ALA A 159 2.93 -28.21 17.25
CA ALA A 159 2.31 -29.45 16.78
C ALA A 159 3.02 -30.70 17.31
N ARG A 160 4.34 -30.64 17.49
CA ARG A 160 5.17 -31.78 17.93
C ARG A 160 5.23 -31.96 19.44
N TRP A 161 5.21 -30.87 20.21
CA TRP A 161 5.53 -30.90 21.64
C TRP A 161 4.34 -30.74 22.57
N LEU A 162 3.25 -30.09 22.14
CA LEU A 162 2.10 -29.87 23.03
C LEU A 162 1.11 -31.03 22.99
N PRO A 163 0.51 -31.38 24.14
CA PRO A 163 -0.42 -32.50 24.23
C PRO A 163 -1.75 -32.20 23.53
N GLU A 164 -2.40 -33.24 23.05
CA GLU A 164 -3.74 -33.20 22.43
C GLU A 164 -4.84 -33.11 23.50
N TRP A 165 -4.81 -32.06 24.33
CA TRP A 165 -5.85 -31.82 25.32
C TRP A 165 -7.07 -31.14 24.71
N GLU A 166 -8.24 -31.65 25.02
CA GLU A 166 -9.53 -31.03 24.71
C GLU A 166 -10.12 -30.40 25.97
N PHE A 167 -10.57 -29.16 25.86
CA PHE A 167 -11.25 -28.47 26.94
C PHE A 167 -12.51 -27.79 26.44
N ASN A 168 -13.53 -27.77 27.29
CA ASN A 168 -14.80 -27.10 27.02
C ASN A 168 -14.79 -25.73 27.66
N TRP A 169 -14.87 -24.68 26.85
CA TRP A 169 -15.00 -23.30 27.34
C TRP A 169 -16.29 -22.69 26.79
N PHE A 170 -17.21 -22.33 27.68
CA PHE A 170 -18.53 -21.75 27.33
C PHE A 170 -19.31 -22.58 26.30
N GLY A 171 -19.27 -23.90 26.42
CA GLY A 171 -19.97 -24.82 25.49
C GLY A 171 -19.28 -25.02 24.14
N LEU A 172 -18.12 -24.38 23.90
CA LEU A 172 -17.28 -24.61 22.73
C LEU A 172 -16.15 -25.59 23.08
N LYS A 173 -15.98 -26.63 22.25
CA LYS A 173 -14.88 -27.59 22.33
C LYS A 173 -13.62 -26.99 21.69
N TRP A 174 -12.58 -26.80 22.48
CA TRP A 174 -11.27 -26.33 22.01
C TRP A 174 -10.23 -27.43 22.17
N LYS A 175 -9.37 -27.57 21.16
CA LYS A 175 -8.20 -28.46 21.22
C LYS A 175 -6.94 -27.60 21.37
N LEU A 176 -6.10 -27.92 22.35
CA LEU A 176 -4.81 -27.25 22.55
C LEU A 176 -3.84 -27.54 21.39
N ASN A 177 -3.78 -28.80 20.97
CA ASN A 177 -3.09 -29.22 19.76
C ASN A 177 -4.11 -29.82 18.77
N PRO A 178 -4.44 -29.10 17.67
CA PRO A 178 -5.41 -29.56 16.69
C PRO A 178 -4.81 -30.52 15.65
N GLY A 179 -3.54 -30.91 15.79
CA GLY A 179 -2.81 -31.77 14.86
C GLY A 179 -1.70 -31.02 14.09
N PRO A 180 -1.26 -31.54 12.93
CA PRO A 180 -0.20 -30.94 12.13
C PRO A 180 -0.48 -29.47 11.81
N PHE A 181 0.57 -28.64 11.83
CA PHE A 181 0.44 -27.23 11.53
C PHE A 181 0.08 -27.04 10.05
N ASN A 182 -1.11 -26.50 9.81
CA ASN A 182 -1.65 -26.37 8.45
C ASN A 182 -1.57 -24.92 7.95
N MET A 183 -1.83 -24.77 6.65
CA MET A 183 -1.73 -23.50 5.96
C MET A 183 -2.78 -22.47 6.41
N LYS A 184 -4.00 -22.89 6.80
CA LYS A 184 -5.06 -21.98 7.24
C LYS A 184 -4.77 -21.37 8.61
N GLU A 185 -4.29 -22.17 9.56
CA GLU A 185 -3.79 -21.64 10.84
C GLU A 185 -2.65 -20.65 10.60
N HIS A 186 -1.72 -21.01 9.70
CA HIS A 186 -0.62 -20.13 9.35
C HIS A 186 -1.12 -18.81 8.75
N THR A 187 -2.08 -18.84 7.83
CA THR A 187 -2.70 -17.63 7.28
C THR A 187 -3.36 -16.77 8.34
N VAL A 188 -4.09 -17.36 9.30
CA VAL A 188 -4.73 -16.61 10.41
C VAL A 188 -3.67 -15.87 11.23
N ILE A 189 -2.56 -16.54 11.59
CA ILE A 189 -1.46 -15.95 12.36
C ILE A 189 -0.83 -14.77 11.60
N THR A 190 -0.53 -14.95 10.32
CA THR A 190 0.08 -13.91 9.49
C THR A 190 -0.86 -12.72 9.29
N VAL A 191 -2.16 -12.95 9.08
CA VAL A 191 -3.15 -11.88 8.90
C VAL A 191 -3.33 -11.08 10.19
N MET A 192 -3.34 -11.73 11.36
CA MET A 192 -3.35 -11.02 12.64
C MET A 192 -2.14 -10.08 12.76
N ALA A 193 -0.94 -10.57 12.41
CA ALA A 193 0.25 -9.74 12.36
C ALA A 193 0.13 -8.62 11.32
N ASN A 194 -0.35 -8.90 10.10
CA ASN A 194 -0.48 -7.92 9.03
C ASN A 194 -1.40 -6.74 9.40
N CYS A 195 -2.52 -7.02 10.07
CA CYS A 195 -3.44 -6.02 10.61
C CYS A 195 -2.81 -5.09 11.66
N SER A 196 -1.75 -5.54 12.35
CA SER A 196 -0.98 -4.72 13.29
C SER A 196 0.16 -3.93 12.63
N LEU A 197 0.59 -4.39 11.45
CA LEU A 197 1.67 -3.83 10.62
C LEU A 197 1.11 -3.13 9.37
N SER A 198 -0.17 -2.75 9.42
CA SER A 198 -0.89 -2.07 8.33
C SER A 198 -0.45 -0.61 8.25
N GLY A 199 0.65 -0.38 7.53
CA GLY A 199 1.50 0.81 7.65
C GLY A 199 2.61 0.60 8.69
N PRO A 200 3.58 1.54 8.84
CA PRO A 200 4.61 1.39 9.87
C PRO A 200 4.00 1.27 11.27
N VAL A 201 2.98 2.08 11.59
CA VAL A 201 2.22 2.12 12.85
C VAL A 201 0.80 2.65 12.61
N ALA A 202 -0.03 2.71 13.66
CA ALA A 202 -1.33 3.36 13.59
C ALA A 202 -1.22 4.86 13.22
N TYR A 203 -1.96 5.29 12.20
CA TYR A 203 -1.87 6.66 11.66
C TYR A 203 -2.15 7.77 12.70
N SER A 204 -2.98 7.48 13.71
CA SER A 204 -3.21 8.40 14.84
C SER A 204 -1.93 8.78 15.60
N VAL A 205 -0.92 7.91 15.58
CA VAL A 205 0.35 8.11 16.30
C VAL A 205 1.09 9.33 15.75
N ASP A 206 1.00 9.60 14.44
CA ASP A 206 1.53 10.83 13.84
C ASP A 206 0.98 12.08 14.55
N THR A 207 -0.32 12.09 14.81
CA THR A 207 -1.01 13.18 15.51
C THR A 207 -0.57 13.27 16.98
N ILE A 208 -0.48 12.13 17.67
CA ILE A 208 -0.09 12.09 19.09
C ILE A 208 1.36 12.58 19.26
N VAL A 209 2.28 12.12 18.41
CA VAL A 209 3.69 12.54 18.41
C VAL A 209 3.81 14.02 18.04
N ALA A 210 3.05 14.51 17.06
CA ALA A 210 3.01 15.94 16.73
C ALA A 210 2.58 16.79 17.94
N LEU A 211 1.52 16.36 18.65
CA LEU A 211 1.01 17.05 19.84
C LEU A 211 2.01 17.04 21.00
N LYS A 212 2.49 15.86 21.42
CA LYS A 212 3.40 15.73 22.59
C LYS A 212 4.82 16.20 22.28
N GLY A 213 5.35 15.81 21.12
CA GLY A 213 6.74 16.04 20.74
C GLY A 213 7.05 17.46 20.27
N PHE A 214 6.16 18.06 19.47
CA PHE A 214 6.43 19.35 18.80
C PHE A 214 5.57 20.49 19.30
N TYR A 215 4.27 20.27 19.51
CA TYR A 215 3.37 21.27 20.11
C TYR A 215 3.45 21.31 21.65
N LYS A 216 4.16 20.35 22.27
CA LYS A 216 4.32 20.20 23.73
C LYS A 216 2.98 20.20 24.49
N ARG A 217 1.92 19.65 23.87
CA ARG A 217 0.58 19.51 24.44
C ARG A 217 0.25 18.03 24.63
N ASP A 218 0.01 17.63 25.88
CA ASP A 218 -0.43 16.27 26.21
C ASP A 218 -1.93 16.28 26.56
N LEU A 219 -2.71 15.49 25.83
CA LEU A 219 -4.16 15.31 26.06
C LEU A 219 -4.47 14.06 26.91
N GLY A 220 -3.42 13.34 27.35
CA GLY A 220 -3.51 12.21 28.27
C GLY A 220 -3.76 10.87 27.58
N TRP A 221 -3.53 9.80 28.36
CA TRP A 221 -3.62 8.41 27.89
C TRP A 221 -4.99 8.04 27.30
N GLY A 222 -6.08 8.48 27.93
CA GLY A 222 -7.44 8.17 27.48
C GLY A 222 -7.74 8.71 26.07
N PHE A 223 -7.26 9.91 25.77
CA PHE A 223 -7.35 10.50 24.43
C PHE A 223 -6.56 9.67 23.42
N ASN A 224 -5.30 9.38 23.73
CA ASN A 224 -4.40 8.63 22.84
C ASN A 224 -4.97 7.25 22.50
N LEU A 225 -5.48 6.52 23.50
CA LEU A 225 -6.06 5.20 23.31
C LEU A 225 -7.34 5.23 22.46
N LEU A 226 -8.30 6.11 22.80
CA LEU A 226 -9.56 6.17 22.08
C LEU A 226 -9.38 6.71 20.65
N LEU A 227 -8.48 7.66 20.44
CA LEU A 227 -8.12 8.15 19.12
C LEU A 227 -7.52 7.03 18.26
N THR A 228 -6.56 6.27 18.80
CA THR A 228 -5.93 5.17 18.06
C THR A 228 -6.89 4.04 17.74
N VAL A 229 -7.67 3.57 18.72
CA VAL A 229 -8.61 2.46 18.52
C VAL A 229 -9.73 2.85 17.56
N SER A 230 -10.35 4.02 17.74
CA SER A 230 -11.43 4.48 16.85
C SER A 230 -10.95 4.62 15.40
N ASN A 231 -9.71 5.07 15.19
CA ASN A 231 -9.16 5.25 13.85
C ASN A 231 -8.80 3.91 13.18
N GLN A 232 -8.15 3.00 13.90
CA GLN A 232 -7.73 1.71 13.34
C GLN A 232 -8.92 0.77 13.08
N VAL A 233 -9.91 0.73 13.98
CA VAL A 233 -11.00 -0.26 13.91
C VAL A 233 -12.15 0.18 13.00
N ILE A 234 -12.37 1.48 12.80
CA ILE A 234 -13.50 1.94 11.97
C ILE A 234 -13.38 1.52 10.49
N GLY A 235 -12.15 1.32 10.00
CA GLY A 235 -11.86 0.82 8.64
C GLY A 235 -12.53 -0.52 8.35
N TYR A 236 -12.74 -1.38 9.36
CA TYR A 236 -13.47 -2.65 9.20
C TYR A 236 -14.89 -2.41 8.70
N GLY A 237 -15.57 -1.41 9.26
CA GLY A 237 -16.94 -1.09 8.89
C GLY A 237 -17.09 -0.80 7.40
N LEU A 238 -16.13 -0.07 6.84
CA LEU A 238 -16.08 0.24 5.42
C LEU A 238 -15.62 -0.96 4.56
N ALA A 239 -14.62 -1.72 5.03
CA ALA A 239 -14.12 -2.92 4.36
C ALA A 239 -15.24 -3.94 4.10
N GLY A 240 -16.11 -4.14 5.09
CA GLY A 240 -17.25 -5.06 5.01
C GLY A 240 -18.21 -4.80 3.87
N VAL A 241 -18.54 -3.52 3.65
CA VAL A 241 -19.42 -3.07 2.55
C VAL A 241 -18.72 -3.24 1.20
N CYS A 242 -17.41 -3.01 1.16
CA CYS A 242 -16.60 -3.04 -0.06
C CYS A 242 -16.22 -4.45 -0.53
N ARG A 243 -16.40 -5.51 0.28
CA ARG A 243 -16.06 -6.91 -0.08
C ARG A 243 -16.62 -7.36 -1.42
N ARG A 244 -17.87 -6.96 -1.72
CA ARG A 244 -18.54 -7.31 -2.97
C ARG A 244 -17.89 -6.70 -4.21
N PHE A 245 -17.21 -5.57 -4.06
CA PHE A 245 -16.54 -4.86 -5.14
C PHE A 245 -15.05 -5.21 -5.24
N LEU A 246 -14.41 -5.50 -4.10
CA LEU A 246 -12.95 -5.56 -3.99
C LEU A 246 -12.40 -6.95 -3.66
N VAL A 247 -13.22 -7.91 -3.20
CA VAL A 247 -12.74 -9.25 -2.79
C VAL A 247 -13.28 -10.34 -3.68
N TRP A 248 -14.59 -10.36 -3.91
CA TRP A 248 -15.24 -11.44 -4.66
C TRP A 248 -14.88 -11.48 -6.14
N PRO A 249 -14.70 -10.36 -6.85
CA PRO A 249 -14.36 -10.41 -8.26
C PRO A 249 -12.98 -10.99 -8.53
N ALA A 250 -12.86 -11.75 -9.61
CA ALA A 250 -11.60 -12.31 -10.09
C ALA A 250 -10.59 -11.21 -10.46
N ALA A 251 -11.06 -10.14 -11.12
CA ALA A 251 -10.25 -8.98 -11.54
C ALA A 251 -9.53 -8.25 -10.41
N MET A 252 -10.01 -8.39 -9.18
CA MET A 252 -9.39 -7.82 -8.00
C MET A 252 -8.30 -8.77 -7.50
N ILE A 253 -7.13 -8.71 -8.13
CA ILE A 253 -6.02 -9.66 -7.96
C ILE A 253 -5.32 -9.50 -6.60
N TRP A 254 -5.13 -8.25 -6.15
CA TRP A 254 -4.29 -7.89 -5.02
C TRP A 254 -2.87 -8.49 -5.10
N PRO A 255 -2.01 -8.03 -6.03
CA PRO A 255 -0.76 -8.69 -6.35
C PRO A 255 0.20 -8.92 -5.17
N THR A 256 0.24 -8.01 -4.18
CA THR A 256 1.01 -8.23 -2.95
C THR A 256 0.62 -9.50 -2.21
N ASN A 257 -0.65 -9.91 -2.26
CA ASN A 257 -1.08 -11.14 -1.61
C ASN A 257 -0.42 -12.38 -2.22
N LEU A 258 -0.16 -12.34 -3.53
CA LEU A 258 0.43 -13.45 -4.28
C LEU A 258 1.85 -13.80 -3.80
N VAL A 259 2.58 -12.82 -3.26
CA VAL A 259 3.87 -13.05 -2.60
C VAL A 259 3.69 -13.92 -1.36
N SER A 260 2.80 -13.52 -0.45
CA SER A 260 2.55 -14.26 0.78
C SER A 260 1.94 -15.64 0.53
N THR A 261 0.98 -15.78 -0.41
CA THR A 261 0.43 -17.10 -0.79
C THR A 261 1.54 -18.02 -1.29
N SER A 262 2.43 -17.51 -2.14
CA SER A 262 3.55 -18.27 -2.66
C SER A 262 4.54 -18.71 -1.58
N VAL A 263 4.80 -17.85 -0.58
CA VAL A 263 5.63 -18.19 0.59
C VAL A 263 4.94 -19.23 1.47
N PHE A 264 3.61 -19.17 1.69
CA PHE A 264 2.89 -20.22 2.42
C PHE A 264 3.06 -21.57 1.74
N TYR A 265 2.89 -21.64 0.43
CA TYR A 265 3.10 -22.87 -0.32
C TYR A 265 4.56 -23.33 -0.25
N ALA A 266 5.53 -22.42 -0.36
CA ALA A 266 6.94 -22.78 -0.26
C ALA A 266 7.32 -23.39 1.10
N LEU A 267 6.73 -22.89 2.20
CA LEU A 267 6.98 -23.39 3.55
C LEU A 267 6.27 -24.72 3.85
N HIS A 268 5.08 -24.94 3.29
CA HIS A 268 4.30 -26.15 3.55
C HIS A 268 4.50 -27.27 2.49
N ASP A 269 5.00 -26.95 1.31
CA ASP A 269 5.24 -27.90 0.21
C ASP A 269 6.74 -28.04 -0.12
N HIS A 270 7.31 -29.17 0.28
CA HIS A 270 8.72 -29.50 0.10
C HIS A 270 9.01 -30.35 -1.16
N ARG A 271 8.05 -30.49 -2.08
CA ARG A 271 8.25 -31.26 -3.32
C ARG A 271 9.28 -30.60 -4.24
N LYS A 272 9.95 -31.42 -5.07
CA LYS A 272 10.84 -30.94 -6.13
C LYS A 272 10.02 -30.28 -7.23
N SER A 273 10.62 -29.27 -7.87
CA SER A 273 10.02 -28.63 -9.05
C SER A 273 10.24 -29.52 -10.27
N ASP A 274 9.25 -29.53 -11.17
CA ASP A 274 9.28 -30.25 -12.44
C ASP A 274 10.10 -29.46 -13.48
N PRO A 275 11.28 -29.95 -13.92
CA PRO A 275 12.16 -29.23 -14.85
C PRO A 275 11.50 -28.89 -16.19
N GLU A 276 10.52 -29.68 -16.65
CA GLU A 276 9.80 -29.42 -17.90
C GLU A 276 8.96 -28.15 -17.81
N LYS A 277 8.42 -27.86 -16.62
CA LYS A 277 7.57 -26.69 -16.35
C LYS A 277 8.32 -25.47 -15.84
N THR A 278 9.62 -25.60 -15.54
CA THR A 278 10.44 -24.55 -14.92
C THR A 278 11.67 -24.18 -15.75
N ASN A 279 11.64 -24.40 -17.07
CA ASN A 279 12.75 -24.09 -17.97
C ASN A 279 14.07 -24.77 -17.55
N GLY A 280 14.01 -26.03 -17.11
CA GLY A 280 15.17 -26.86 -16.72
C GLY A 280 15.57 -26.78 -15.25
N TRP A 281 14.86 -26.02 -14.41
CA TRP A 281 15.20 -25.85 -12.99
C TRP A 281 14.57 -26.92 -12.09
N SER A 282 15.39 -27.74 -11.44
CA SER A 282 14.93 -28.82 -10.54
C SER A 282 14.84 -28.43 -9.05
N ILE A 283 15.26 -27.21 -8.69
CA ILE A 283 15.32 -26.74 -7.30
C ILE A 283 13.90 -26.60 -6.73
N GLY A 284 13.59 -27.26 -5.61
CA GLY A 284 12.29 -27.12 -4.95
C GLY A 284 12.05 -25.70 -4.41
N ARG A 285 10.78 -25.27 -4.34
CA ARG A 285 10.35 -23.93 -3.90
C ARG A 285 10.97 -23.51 -2.56
N TYR A 286 10.90 -24.38 -1.56
CA TYR A 286 11.47 -24.13 -0.23
C TYR A 286 12.98 -23.85 -0.25
N ARG A 287 13.76 -24.69 -0.94
CA ARG A 287 15.22 -24.54 -1.01
C ARG A 287 15.61 -23.27 -1.76
N TYR A 288 14.93 -23.01 -2.88
CA TYR A 288 15.13 -21.79 -3.64
C TYR A 288 14.88 -20.55 -2.78
N PHE A 289 13.75 -20.51 -2.06
CA PHE A 289 13.42 -19.42 -1.16
C PHE A 289 14.51 -19.19 -0.10
N LEU A 290 14.99 -20.24 0.57
CA LEU A 290 16.07 -20.11 1.56
C LEU A 290 17.39 -19.60 0.97
N TYR A 291 17.75 -20.02 -0.24
CA TYR A 291 18.96 -19.51 -0.91
C TYR A 291 18.87 -18.01 -1.20
N ILE A 292 17.71 -17.53 -1.65
CA ILE A 292 17.50 -16.10 -1.88
C ILE A 292 17.51 -15.32 -0.57
N VAL A 293 16.87 -15.84 0.50
CA VAL A 293 16.89 -15.19 1.82
C VAL A 293 18.32 -15.07 2.35
N LEU A 294 19.11 -16.13 2.29
CA LEU A 294 20.51 -16.12 2.75
C LEU A 294 21.40 -15.23 1.88
N GLY A 295 21.24 -15.29 0.56
CA GLY A 295 21.98 -14.43 -0.37
C GLY A 295 21.68 -12.95 -0.13
N SER A 296 20.39 -12.60 0.02
CA SER A 296 19.95 -11.25 0.36
C SER A 296 20.49 -10.83 1.73
N PHE A 297 20.38 -11.67 2.75
CA PHE A 297 20.91 -11.37 4.10
C PHE A 297 22.40 -11.02 4.07
N ILE A 298 23.22 -11.79 3.34
CA ILE A 298 24.66 -11.56 3.23
C ILE A 298 24.97 -10.30 2.41
N TRP A 299 24.28 -10.11 1.27
CA TRP A 299 24.54 -8.98 0.38
C TRP A 299 24.29 -7.64 1.05
N HIS A 300 23.21 -7.49 1.84
CA HIS A 300 22.81 -6.19 2.38
C HIS A 300 23.74 -5.62 3.45
N TRP A 301 24.66 -6.40 4.02
CA TRP A 301 25.75 -5.85 4.85
C TRP A 301 26.65 -4.89 4.05
N PHE A 302 26.75 -5.08 2.74
CA PHE A 302 27.58 -4.25 1.87
C PHE A 302 26.98 -2.86 1.66
N PRO A 303 25.83 -2.68 1.00
CA PRO A 303 25.28 -1.34 0.75
C PRO A 303 24.84 -0.62 2.04
N GLU A 304 24.48 -1.33 3.11
CA GLU A 304 23.95 -0.68 4.32
C GLU A 304 25.02 -0.29 5.35
N LEU A 305 26.18 -0.96 5.35
CA LEU A 305 27.20 -0.77 6.38
C LEU A 305 28.63 -0.67 5.83
N ILE A 306 29.07 -1.66 5.05
CA ILE A 306 30.49 -1.79 4.65
C ILE A 306 30.84 -0.81 3.53
N ALA A 307 29.96 -0.63 2.55
CA ALA A 307 30.16 0.12 1.30
C ALA A 307 28.91 0.95 0.91
N PRO A 308 28.56 2.01 1.68
CA PRO A 308 27.35 2.80 1.44
C PRO A 308 27.20 3.41 0.04
N PHE A 309 28.30 3.65 -0.67
CA PHE A 309 28.28 4.13 -2.07
C PHE A 309 27.56 3.18 -3.04
N LEU A 310 27.37 1.90 -2.69
CA LEU A 310 26.58 0.95 -3.49
C LEU A 310 25.06 1.21 -3.38
N SER A 311 24.61 1.84 -2.30
CA SER A 311 23.20 2.18 -2.09
C SER A 311 22.78 3.35 -2.97
N VAL A 312 23.53 4.44 -2.95
CA VAL A 312 23.35 5.60 -3.83
C VAL A 312 24.57 5.75 -4.73
N PHE A 313 24.57 5.09 -5.89
CA PHE A 313 25.71 5.06 -6.81
C PHE A 313 25.76 6.32 -7.71
N ALA A 314 25.84 7.49 -7.08
CA ALA A 314 25.83 8.79 -7.75
C ALA A 314 27.25 9.26 -8.16
N PHE A 315 27.96 8.44 -8.93
CA PHE A 315 29.40 8.64 -9.20
C PHE A 315 29.78 10.01 -9.78
N VAL A 316 28.87 10.64 -10.53
CA VAL A 316 29.08 11.98 -11.12
C VAL A 316 29.23 13.05 -10.02
N THR A 317 28.51 12.90 -8.90
CA THR A 317 28.61 13.81 -7.75
C THR A 317 29.95 13.68 -7.05
N TRP A 318 30.58 12.50 -7.05
CA TRP A 318 31.90 12.28 -6.45
C TRP A 318 33.02 12.96 -7.25
N VAL A 319 32.84 13.11 -8.57
CA VAL A 319 33.80 13.82 -9.43
C VAL A 319 33.78 15.33 -9.17
N LYS A 320 32.60 15.91 -8.91
CA LYS A 320 32.42 17.34 -8.58
C LYS A 320 31.48 17.53 -7.37
N PRO A 321 31.97 17.25 -6.14
CA PRO A 321 31.12 17.23 -4.94
C PRO A 321 30.53 18.59 -4.58
N ASN A 322 31.24 19.68 -4.90
CA ASN A 322 30.86 21.05 -4.53
C ASN A 322 30.11 21.82 -5.63
N SER A 323 29.68 21.17 -6.71
CA SER A 323 28.90 21.84 -7.77
C SER A 323 27.40 21.69 -7.52
N PRO A 324 26.66 22.78 -7.24
CA PRO A 324 25.22 22.69 -6.95
C PRO A 324 24.44 22.04 -8.09
N VAL A 325 24.67 22.47 -9.33
CA VAL A 325 23.96 21.94 -10.52
C VAL A 325 24.20 20.45 -10.72
N ILE A 326 25.44 19.97 -10.55
CA ILE A 326 25.75 18.55 -10.72
C ILE A 326 25.07 17.70 -9.64
N ASN A 327 25.08 18.18 -8.39
CA ASN A 327 24.40 17.48 -7.29
C ASN A 327 22.87 17.51 -7.45
N GLN A 328 22.29 18.60 -7.96
CA GLN A 328 20.86 18.68 -8.26
C GLN A 328 20.43 17.71 -9.37
N VAL A 329 21.24 17.56 -10.42
CA VAL A 329 20.90 16.75 -11.61
C VAL A 329 21.22 15.26 -11.44
N PHE A 330 22.38 14.95 -10.85
CA PHE A 330 22.89 13.58 -10.73
C PHE A 330 22.92 13.03 -9.30
N GLY A 331 22.61 13.86 -8.31
CA GLY A 331 22.46 13.41 -6.93
C GLY A 331 21.26 12.47 -6.75
N GLY A 332 21.40 11.54 -5.80
CA GLY A 332 20.40 10.52 -5.50
C GLY A 332 19.65 10.73 -4.19
N THR A 333 20.10 11.68 -3.36
CA THR A 333 19.56 11.96 -2.02
C THR A 333 18.63 13.18 -2.05
N SER A 334 19.12 14.32 -2.56
CA SER A 334 18.36 15.56 -2.75
C SER A 334 18.24 15.95 -4.23
N GLY A 335 18.94 15.24 -5.13
CA GLY A 335 18.89 15.42 -6.58
C GLY A 335 17.87 14.53 -7.30
N ILE A 336 17.71 14.78 -8.61
CA ILE A 336 16.74 14.08 -9.48
C ILE A 336 17.28 12.79 -10.11
N SER A 337 18.54 12.42 -9.85
CA SER A 337 19.18 11.16 -10.28
C SER A 337 18.92 10.76 -11.74
N LEU A 338 19.38 11.55 -12.71
CA LEU A 338 19.25 11.19 -14.15
C LEU A 338 19.90 9.85 -14.53
N ILE A 339 20.87 9.38 -13.75
CA ILE A 339 21.47 8.05 -13.88
C ILE A 339 21.08 7.24 -12.63
N PRO A 340 19.92 6.57 -12.63
CA PRO A 340 19.36 5.93 -11.44
C PRO A 340 19.97 4.55 -11.20
N ILE A 341 21.19 4.52 -10.68
CA ILE A 341 21.91 3.27 -10.36
C ILE A 341 21.93 3.06 -8.85
N THR A 342 21.46 1.89 -8.43
CA THR A 342 21.57 1.39 -7.06
C THR A 342 21.81 -0.12 -7.11
N PHE A 343 22.57 -0.63 -6.14
CA PHE A 343 22.77 -2.06 -5.92
C PHE A 343 22.14 -2.53 -4.61
N ASP A 344 21.22 -1.72 -4.08
CA ASP A 344 20.58 -1.91 -2.79
C ASP A 344 19.08 -2.15 -2.97
N TRP A 345 18.62 -3.32 -2.52
CA TRP A 345 17.21 -3.68 -2.56
C TRP A 345 16.36 -2.77 -1.68
N ASN A 346 16.94 -2.19 -0.62
CA ASN A 346 16.25 -1.25 0.24
C ASN A 346 15.85 0.00 -0.56
N ILE A 347 16.78 0.62 -1.28
CA ILE A 347 16.49 1.78 -2.16
C ILE A 347 15.46 1.44 -3.23
N VAL A 348 15.51 0.23 -3.80
CA VAL A 348 14.55 -0.22 -4.81
C VAL A 348 13.13 -0.34 -4.24
N THR A 349 12.97 -0.73 -2.97
CA THR A 349 11.66 -1.12 -2.41
C THR A 349 11.07 -0.18 -1.36
N GLN A 350 11.86 0.72 -0.77
CA GLN A 350 11.52 1.52 0.41
C GLN A 350 10.20 2.30 0.32
N TYR A 351 9.77 2.73 -0.87
CA TYR A 351 8.58 3.57 -1.05
C TYR A 351 7.43 2.95 -1.86
N ILE A 352 7.72 1.99 -2.74
CA ILE A 352 6.74 1.44 -3.72
C ILE A 352 6.63 -0.09 -3.60
N LEU A 353 7.16 -0.67 -2.52
CA LEU A 353 7.26 -2.12 -2.34
C LEU A 353 8.11 -2.79 -3.44
N SER A 354 8.18 -4.12 -3.42
CA SER A 354 8.88 -4.89 -4.45
C SER A 354 8.30 -4.64 -5.86
N PRO A 355 9.12 -4.39 -6.88
CA PRO A 355 8.65 -4.26 -8.26
C PRO A 355 8.15 -5.57 -8.87
N LEU A 356 8.59 -6.73 -8.36
CA LEU A 356 8.26 -8.05 -8.91
C LEU A 356 6.76 -8.39 -8.79
N GLN A 357 6.06 -7.76 -7.85
CA GLN A 357 4.61 -7.93 -7.66
C GLN A 357 3.77 -6.97 -8.52
N PHE A 358 4.35 -5.96 -9.17
CA PHE A 358 3.58 -4.99 -9.96
C PHE A 358 3.40 -5.43 -11.42
N PRO A 359 2.21 -5.23 -12.02
CA PRO A 359 2.01 -5.47 -13.43
C PRO A 359 2.78 -4.44 -14.29
N VAL A 360 3.18 -4.85 -15.49
CA VAL A 360 4.05 -4.05 -16.38
C VAL A 360 3.42 -2.70 -16.74
N PHE A 361 2.11 -2.66 -17.02
CA PHE A 361 1.46 -1.40 -17.37
C PHE A 361 1.50 -0.40 -16.20
N ALA A 362 1.39 -0.85 -14.96
CA ALA A 362 1.46 0.02 -13.80
C ALA A 362 2.85 0.66 -13.68
N MET A 363 3.90 -0.16 -13.84
CA MET A 363 5.28 0.32 -13.86
C MET A 363 5.53 1.36 -14.95
N VAL A 364 5.04 1.12 -16.16
CA VAL A 364 5.21 2.06 -17.29
C VAL A 364 4.50 3.38 -17.04
N ASN A 365 3.29 3.38 -16.47
CA ASN A 365 2.58 4.63 -16.14
C ASN A 365 3.32 5.46 -15.08
N ILE A 366 3.85 4.80 -14.04
CA ILE A 366 4.67 5.46 -13.02
C ILE A 366 5.96 6.01 -13.65
N ALA A 367 6.62 5.25 -14.53
CA ALA A 367 7.80 5.70 -15.28
C ALA A 367 7.53 6.94 -16.13
N ILE A 368 6.41 6.97 -16.87
CA ILE A 368 5.97 8.13 -17.65
C ILE A 368 5.85 9.35 -16.74
N SER A 369 5.26 9.19 -15.55
CA SER A 369 5.12 10.27 -14.59
C SER A 369 6.46 10.79 -14.10
N THR A 370 7.35 9.90 -13.66
CA THR A 370 8.68 10.26 -13.16
C THR A 370 9.48 11.01 -14.23
N ILE A 371 9.47 10.49 -15.47
CA ILE A 371 10.19 11.13 -16.59
C ILE A 371 9.60 12.51 -16.90
N LEU A 372 8.27 12.61 -17.05
CA LEU A 372 7.63 13.86 -17.45
C LEU A 372 7.77 14.94 -16.36
N PHE A 373 7.40 14.63 -15.12
CA PHE A 373 7.32 15.66 -14.08
C PHE A 373 8.66 15.92 -13.40
N PHE A 374 9.49 14.90 -13.17
CA PHE A 374 10.74 15.05 -12.41
C PHE A 374 12.00 15.16 -13.28
N TRP A 375 12.06 14.51 -14.45
CA TRP A 375 13.23 14.63 -15.32
C TRP A 375 13.10 15.73 -16.37
N ILE A 376 11.88 16.13 -16.77
CA ILE A 376 11.65 17.16 -17.77
C ILE A 376 11.16 18.46 -17.13
N ILE A 377 9.98 18.44 -16.50
CA ILE A 377 9.32 19.67 -16.05
C ILE A 377 10.01 20.28 -14.82
N THR A 378 10.42 19.47 -13.85
CA THR A 378 11.10 19.96 -12.63
C THR A 378 12.39 20.72 -12.95
N PRO A 379 13.33 20.20 -13.75
CA PRO A 379 14.51 20.96 -14.18
C PRO A 379 14.15 22.21 -14.97
N ALA A 380 13.17 22.13 -15.88
CA ALA A 380 12.74 23.30 -16.67
C ALA A 380 12.22 24.44 -15.78
N LEU A 381 11.46 24.13 -14.72
CA LEU A 381 11.00 25.12 -13.75
C LEU A 381 12.12 25.60 -12.82
N HIS A 382 12.96 24.69 -12.32
CA HIS A 382 14.00 25.01 -11.36
C HIS A 382 15.07 25.91 -11.97
N PHE A 383 15.59 25.57 -13.17
CA PHE A 383 16.65 26.33 -13.84
C PHE A 383 16.15 27.57 -14.60
N SER A 384 14.84 27.76 -14.75
CA SER A 384 14.27 29.02 -15.27
C SER A 384 14.09 30.10 -14.19
N GLY A 385 14.38 29.79 -12.92
CA GLY A 385 14.16 30.70 -11.79
C GLY A 385 12.69 30.78 -11.34
N ALA A 386 11.80 29.97 -11.92
CA ALA A 386 10.39 29.95 -11.54
C ALA A 386 10.22 29.56 -10.07
N TYR A 387 9.38 30.31 -9.34
CA TYR A 387 9.13 30.11 -7.92
C TYR A 387 10.41 30.12 -7.06
N TYR A 388 11.41 30.93 -7.42
CA TYR A 388 12.63 31.14 -6.64
C TYR A 388 13.51 29.88 -6.51
N GLY A 389 13.51 29.02 -7.54
CA GLY A 389 14.26 27.76 -7.54
C GLY A 389 15.76 27.88 -7.27
N GLU A 390 16.41 28.97 -7.69
CA GLU A 390 17.84 29.18 -7.50
C GLU A 390 18.28 29.26 -6.02
N TYR A 391 17.36 29.66 -5.12
CA TYR A 391 17.59 29.79 -3.68
C TYR A 391 17.17 28.55 -2.87
N LEU A 392 16.63 27.52 -3.52
CA LEU A 392 16.06 26.34 -2.88
C LEU A 392 16.73 25.07 -3.42
N PRO A 393 16.77 23.96 -2.66
CA PRO A 393 17.11 22.67 -3.23
C PRO A 393 16.02 22.21 -4.21
N ILE A 394 16.40 21.39 -5.21
CA ILE A 394 15.48 20.95 -6.27
C ILE A 394 14.43 19.96 -5.74
N LEU A 395 14.84 19.00 -4.89
CA LEU A 395 13.96 18.12 -4.11
C LEU A 395 14.30 18.30 -2.63
N ASP A 396 13.30 18.66 -1.83
CA ASP A 396 13.44 18.88 -0.39
C ASP A 396 12.08 18.70 0.28
N ASN A 397 12.01 18.07 1.45
CA ASN A 397 10.79 17.87 2.24
C ASN A 397 10.55 18.97 3.27
N THR A 398 11.54 19.80 3.54
CA THR A 398 11.42 20.92 4.46
C THR A 398 10.83 22.14 3.77
N ILE A 399 9.98 22.85 4.51
CA ILE A 399 9.47 24.15 4.12
C ILE A 399 10.47 25.23 4.56
N ARG A 400 10.72 26.20 3.69
CA ARG A 400 11.74 27.23 3.90
C ARG A 400 11.13 28.62 4.04
N ASP A 401 11.83 29.47 4.80
CA ASP A 401 11.55 30.91 4.85
C ASP A 401 12.29 31.67 3.75
N ASN A 402 12.06 32.98 3.68
CA ASN A 402 12.67 33.91 2.72
C ASN A 402 14.20 34.08 2.88
N THR A 403 14.81 33.40 3.86
CA THR A 403 16.27 33.31 4.03
C THR A 403 16.83 31.96 3.58
N GLY A 404 15.98 31.06 3.09
CA GLY A 404 16.37 29.70 2.67
C GLY A 404 16.56 28.72 3.83
N LYS A 405 16.20 29.11 5.06
CA LYS A 405 16.29 28.26 6.26
C LYS A 405 14.95 27.57 6.53
N ALA A 406 14.98 26.50 7.33
CA ALA A 406 13.76 25.83 7.77
C ALA A 406 12.80 26.80 8.47
N TYR A 407 11.53 26.76 8.09
CA TYR A 407 10.51 27.71 8.54
C TYR A 407 10.27 27.63 10.06
N ASN A 408 10.42 28.74 10.78
CA ASN A 408 10.18 28.77 12.21
C ASN A 408 8.71 29.07 12.55
N VAL A 409 7.98 28.01 12.90
CA VAL A 409 6.55 28.02 13.18
C VAL A 409 6.18 28.83 14.44
N THR A 410 7.02 28.81 15.47
CA THR A 410 6.69 29.49 16.74
C THR A 410 6.62 31.00 16.57
N LYS A 411 7.21 31.55 15.48
CA LYS A 411 7.12 32.97 15.14
C LYS A 411 5.74 33.37 14.58
N VAL A 412 4.89 32.42 14.19
CA VAL A 412 3.58 32.70 13.57
C VAL A 412 2.42 32.08 14.34
N LEU A 413 2.67 31.66 15.58
CA LEU A 413 1.71 31.09 16.50
C LEU A 413 1.58 31.94 17.76
N THR A 414 0.34 32.10 18.20
CA THR A 414 -0.01 32.62 19.53
C THR A 414 0.25 31.57 20.62
N SER A 415 0.21 31.97 21.89
CA SER A 415 0.33 31.06 23.04
C SER A 415 -0.71 29.93 23.03
N ASP A 416 -1.87 30.15 22.42
CA ASP A 416 -2.96 29.18 22.31
C ASP A 416 -2.85 28.29 21.05
N LEU A 417 -1.69 28.28 20.38
CA LEU A 417 -1.44 27.55 19.13
C LEU A 417 -2.39 27.94 17.98
N ARG A 418 -2.84 29.21 17.97
CA ARG A 418 -3.59 29.80 16.86
C ARG A 418 -2.68 30.66 16.00
N PHE A 419 -3.00 30.77 14.72
CA PHE A 419 -2.25 31.56 13.76
C PHE A 419 -2.24 33.07 14.09
N ASP A 420 -1.05 33.67 14.06
CA ASP A 420 -0.85 35.12 14.16
C ASP A 420 -0.55 35.73 12.78
N ALA A 421 -1.52 36.46 12.24
CA ALA A 421 -1.41 37.08 10.92
C ALA A 421 -0.44 38.28 10.89
N ALA A 422 -0.27 39.00 11.99
CA ALA A 422 0.64 40.14 12.05
C ALA A 422 2.09 39.64 12.06
N ALA A 423 2.38 38.66 12.91
CA ALA A 423 3.70 38.06 13.00
C ALA A 423 4.12 37.34 11.70
N TYR A 424 3.17 36.70 11.01
CA TYR A 424 3.40 36.11 9.67
C TYR A 424 3.82 37.16 8.62
N LYS A 425 3.14 38.31 8.60
CA LYS A 425 3.48 39.42 7.68
C LYS A 425 4.86 40.00 7.94
N GLU A 426 5.29 40.04 9.19
CA GLU A 426 6.60 40.55 9.58
C GLU A 426 7.73 39.55 9.27
N TYR A 427 7.46 38.25 9.43
CA TYR A 427 8.44 37.18 9.29
C TYR A 427 8.72 36.80 7.83
N SER A 428 7.88 35.97 7.22
CA SER A 428 8.15 35.40 5.89
C SER A 428 6.94 34.66 5.32
N PRO A 429 6.72 34.71 3.99
CA PRO A 429 5.90 33.73 3.31
C PRO A 429 6.60 32.35 3.32
N LEU A 430 5.85 31.31 2.95
CA LEU A 430 6.39 29.95 2.85
C LEU A 430 6.92 29.67 1.45
N PHE A 431 8.11 29.08 1.38
CA PHE A 431 8.70 28.59 0.14
C PHE A 431 8.82 27.07 0.15
N MET A 432 8.52 26.48 -1.00
CA MET A 432 8.58 25.05 -1.28
C MET A 432 9.50 24.79 -2.46
N SER A 433 10.31 23.73 -2.37
CA SER A 433 11.08 23.19 -3.50
C SER A 433 10.18 22.79 -4.66
N GLN A 434 10.73 22.73 -5.87
CA GLN A 434 9.98 22.26 -7.04
C GLN A 434 9.46 20.83 -6.85
N GLY A 435 10.22 19.97 -6.16
CA GLY A 435 9.76 18.65 -5.74
C GLY A 435 8.49 18.71 -4.88
N ASN A 436 8.47 19.51 -3.81
CA ASN A 436 7.29 19.68 -2.95
C ASN A 436 6.09 20.26 -3.70
N ILE A 437 6.32 21.22 -4.60
CA ILE A 437 5.27 21.79 -5.44
C ILE A 437 4.61 20.68 -6.28
N TRP A 438 5.40 19.82 -6.93
CA TRP A 438 4.86 18.71 -7.72
C TRP A 438 4.17 17.65 -6.87
N PHE A 439 4.68 17.33 -5.69
CA PHE A 439 4.01 16.44 -4.74
C PHE A 439 2.56 16.88 -4.46
N TYR A 440 2.33 18.15 -4.13
CA TYR A 440 0.97 18.66 -3.89
C TYR A 440 0.13 18.72 -5.18
N SER A 441 0.72 19.19 -6.27
CA SER A 441 0.07 19.33 -7.57
C SER A 441 -0.44 18.00 -8.11
N MET A 442 0.38 16.96 -8.02
CA MET A 442 0.06 15.61 -8.44
C MET A 442 -0.98 14.99 -7.52
N SER A 443 -0.96 15.31 -6.21
CA SER A 443 -2.00 14.89 -5.27
C SER A 443 -3.38 15.42 -5.69
N PHE A 444 -3.46 16.68 -6.12
CA PHE A 444 -4.72 17.27 -6.62
C PHE A 444 -5.22 16.57 -7.89
N ALA A 445 -4.33 16.30 -8.84
CA ALA A 445 -4.68 15.62 -10.09
C ALA A 445 -5.08 14.15 -9.88
N ALA A 446 -4.40 13.44 -8.97
CA ALA A 446 -4.69 12.04 -8.68
C ALA A 446 -6.11 11.83 -8.15
N ILE A 447 -6.61 12.77 -7.34
CA ILE A 447 -7.89 12.66 -6.64
C ILE A 447 -9.07 12.90 -7.56
N SER A 448 -9.03 13.94 -8.40
CA SER A 448 -10.05 14.10 -9.44
C SER A 448 -9.92 13.02 -10.52
N GLY A 449 -8.69 12.66 -10.88
CA GLY A 449 -8.39 11.63 -11.87
C GLY A 449 -8.92 10.25 -11.50
N VAL A 450 -8.78 9.81 -10.25
CA VAL A 450 -9.30 8.50 -9.83
C VAL A 450 -10.82 8.43 -9.90
N LEU A 451 -11.54 9.49 -9.49
CA LEU A 451 -13.00 9.51 -9.56
C LEU A 451 -13.50 9.44 -11.00
N VAL A 452 -12.94 10.27 -11.90
CA VAL A 452 -13.36 10.30 -13.31
C VAL A 452 -12.93 9.02 -14.04
N HIS A 453 -11.71 8.52 -13.78
CA HIS A 453 -11.24 7.27 -14.35
C HIS A 453 -12.14 6.10 -13.96
N THR A 454 -12.45 5.93 -12.67
CA THR A 454 -13.37 4.88 -12.21
C THR A 454 -14.78 5.05 -12.80
N ALA A 455 -15.30 6.29 -12.90
CA ALA A 455 -16.61 6.54 -13.49
C ALA A 455 -16.67 6.21 -14.99
N LEU A 456 -15.56 6.32 -15.73
CA LEU A 456 -15.52 6.02 -17.16
C LEU A 456 -15.30 4.53 -17.43
N TYR A 457 -14.32 3.92 -16.76
CA TYR A 457 -13.85 2.56 -17.02
C TYR A 457 -14.66 1.51 -16.24
N GLU A 458 -14.97 1.75 -14.96
CA GLU A 458 -15.51 0.74 -14.04
C GLU A 458 -17.03 0.82 -13.82
N ARG A 459 -17.71 1.80 -14.43
CA ARG A 459 -19.15 2.05 -14.19
C ARG A 459 -20.04 0.83 -14.41
N LYS A 460 -19.73 0.00 -15.43
CA LYS A 460 -20.52 -1.19 -15.75
C LYS A 460 -20.41 -2.23 -14.63
N ALA A 461 -19.19 -2.51 -14.18
CA ALA A 461 -18.91 -3.45 -13.11
C ALA A 461 -19.48 -2.99 -11.76
N ILE A 462 -19.29 -1.71 -11.42
CA ILE A 462 -19.84 -1.14 -10.18
C ILE A 462 -21.37 -1.21 -10.17
N TRP A 463 -22.03 -0.82 -11.27
CA TRP A 463 -23.49 -0.80 -11.35
C TRP A 463 -24.10 -2.21 -11.34
N ALA A 464 -23.47 -3.17 -12.04
CA ALA A 464 -23.89 -4.56 -12.03
C ALA A 464 -23.86 -5.14 -10.61
N ARG A 465 -22.74 -4.97 -9.90
CA ARG A 465 -22.53 -5.49 -8.53
C ARG A 465 -23.36 -4.76 -7.47
N PHE A 466 -23.76 -3.52 -7.74
CA PHE A 466 -24.70 -2.80 -6.89
C PHE A 466 -26.12 -3.36 -7.00
N LYS A 467 -26.56 -3.73 -8.21
CA LYS A 467 -27.91 -4.29 -8.46
C LYS A 467 -28.06 -5.71 -7.98
N ASP A 468 -27.11 -6.57 -8.32
CA ASP A 468 -27.10 -7.94 -7.86
C ASP A 468 -25.66 -8.36 -7.54
N ALA A 469 -25.47 -8.70 -6.27
CA ALA A 469 -24.18 -9.10 -5.71
C ALA A 469 -23.74 -10.50 -6.19
N ARG A 470 -24.62 -11.22 -6.88
CA ARG A 470 -24.38 -12.55 -7.48
C ARG A 470 -24.18 -12.52 -8.99
N VAL A 471 -24.19 -11.34 -9.63
CA VAL A 471 -23.94 -11.22 -11.07
C VAL A 471 -22.59 -11.87 -11.37
N GLU A 472 -22.65 -12.87 -12.25
CA GLU A 472 -21.62 -13.89 -12.50
C GLU A 472 -20.27 -13.28 -12.91
N ASP A 473 -19.31 -13.45 -12.01
CA ASP A 473 -17.84 -13.42 -12.16
C ASP A 473 -17.28 -14.44 -11.14
N GLU A 474 -17.94 -15.60 -10.98
CA GLU A 474 -17.53 -16.57 -9.96
C GLU A 474 -16.30 -17.36 -10.40
N ASP A 475 -15.12 -16.84 -10.07
CA ASP A 475 -13.90 -17.61 -10.19
C ASP A 475 -13.93 -18.87 -9.32
N VAL A 476 -13.02 -19.80 -9.62
CA VAL A 476 -12.85 -21.04 -8.86
C VAL A 476 -12.70 -20.80 -7.36
N HIS A 477 -12.08 -19.69 -6.94
CA HIS A 477 -11.88 -19.37 -5.52
C HIS A 477 -13.19 -18.96 -4.83
N ARG A 478 -14.06 -18.21 -5.50
CA ARG A 478 -15.39 -17.86 -5.00
C ARG A 478 -16.26 -19.09 -4.85
N ARG A 479 -16.23 -19.99 -5.85
CA ARG A 479 -16.92 -21.29 -5.81
C ARG A 479 -16.49 -22.13 -4.61
N LEU A 480 -15.18 -22.26 -4.39
CA LEU A 480 -14.62 -23.00 -3.24
C LEU A 480 -15.00 -22.39 -1.88
N MET A 481 -15.20 -21.07 -1.84
CA MET A 481 -15.55 -20.35 -0.61
C MET A 481 -17.04 -20.46 -0.23
N ARG A 482 -17.92 -20.89 -1.14
CA ARG A 482 -19.38 -21.03 -0.88
C ARG A 482 -19.72 -21.97 0.29
N LYS A 483 -18.86 -22.95 0.58
CA LYS A 483 -19.08 -23.87 1.71
C LYS A 483 -18.94 -23.20 3.09
N TYR A 484 -18.29 -22.04 3.17
CA TYR A 484 -18.11 -21.31 4.42
C TYR A 484 -19.21 -20.28 4.63
N LYS A 485 -19.70 -20.15 5.87
CA LYS A 485 -20.67 -19.11 6.21
C LYS A 485 -20.03 -17.73 6.12
N GLU A 486 -20.62 -16.89 5.30
CA GLU A 486 -20.23 -15.48 5.18
C GLU A 486 -20.49 -14.68 6.47
N VAL A 487 -19.79 -13.56 6.58
CA VAL A 487 -20.01 -12.55 7.63
C VAL A 487 -21.22 -11.70 7.24
N PRO A 488 -22.26 -11.60 8.09
CA PRO A 488 -23.38 -10.70 7.86
C PRO A 488 -22.94 -9.23 7.80
N ASP A 489 -23.49 -8.45 6.88
CA ASP A 489 -23.13 -7.04 6.72
C ASP A 489 -23.37 -6.20 7.98
N TRP A 490 -24.35 -6.59 8.82
CA TRP A 490 -24.65 -5.87 10.06
C TRP A 490 -23.50 -5.92 11.09
N TRP A 491 -22.60 -6.92 11.05
CA TRP A 491 -21.42 -6.96 11.92
C TRP A 491 -20.51 -5.76 11.64
N TYR A 492 -20.28 -5.48 10.36
CA TYR A 492 -19.47 -4.36 9.92
C TYR A 492 -20.13 -3.01 10.20
N ILE A 493 -21.44 -2.91 9.96
CA ILE A 493 -22.22 -1.71 10.28
C ILE A 493 -22.18 -1.43 11.80
N ALA A 494 -22.30 -2.45 12.64
CA ALA A 494 -22.21 -2.29 14.09
C ALA A 494 -20.83 -1.77 14.51
N VAL A 495 -19.74 -2.34 13.97
CA VAL A 495 -18.38 -1.85 14.24
C VAL A 495 -18.21 -0.38 13.82
N PHE A 496 -18.73 -0.01 12.64
CA PHE A 496 -18.70 1.37 12.16
C PHE A 496 -19.39 2.33 13.13
N ILE A 497 -20.63 2.00 13.53
CA ILE A 497 -21.44 2.86 14.41
C ILE A 497 -20.77 3.02 15.77
N VAL A 498 -20.25 1.94 16.37
CA VAL A 498 -19.59 2.00 17.67
C VAL A 498 -18.32 2.84 17.59
N MET A 499 -17.47 2.63 16.58
CA MET A 499 -16.23 3.42 16.45
C MET A 499 -16.49 4.89 16.09
N PHE A 500 -17.56 5.17 15.34
CA PHE A 500 -18.00 6.53 15.06
C PHE A 500 -18.52 7.23 16.33
N ALA A 501 -19.25 6.52 17.19
CA ALA A 501 -19.64 7.06 18.49
C ALA A 501 -18.41 7.36 19.37
N VAL A 502 -17.40 6.48 19.37
CA VAL A 502 -16.13 6.72 20.10
C VAL A 502 -15.39 7.93 19.54
N SER A 503 -15.35 8.15 18.23
CA SER A 503 -14.70 9.34 17.66
C SER A 503 -15.42 10.65 18.00
N ILE A 504 -16.75 10.64 18.12
CA ILE A 504 -17.51 11.78 18.67
C ILE A 504 -17.07 12.08 20.11
N VAL A 505 -16.91 11.05 20.95
CA VAL A 505 -16.45 11.20 22.34
C VAL A 505 -15.05 11.83 22.37
N VAL A 506 -14.11 11.34 21.55
CA VAL A 506 -12.74 11.90 21.46
C VAL A 506 -12.76 13.39 21.14
N VAL A 507 -13.63 13.80 20.22
CA VAL A 507 -13.68 15.18 19.74
C VAL A 507 -14.42 16.12 20.69
N GLN A 508 -15.38 15.62 21.48
CA GLN A 508 -16.19 16.42 22.41
C GLN A 508 -15.64 16.50 23.84
N VAL A 509 -15.01 15.43 24.33
CA VAL A 509 -14.50 15.38 25.72
C VAL A 509 -13.20 16.15 25.87
N TRP A 510 -12.36 16.18 24.84
CA TRP A 510 -11.10 16.93 24.83
C TRP A 510 -11.19 18.19 23.98
N ASP A 511 -10.46 19.23 24.37
CA ASP A 511 -10.38 20.48 23.61
C ASP A 511 -9.52 20.30 22.35
N THR A 512 -10.15 19.75 21.32
CA THR A 512 -9.53 19.45 20.03
C THR A 512 -9.76 20.53 18.98
N GLY A 513 -10.77 21.39 19.19
CA GLY A 513 -11.20 22.42 18.24
C GLY A 513 -11.89 21.90 16.98
N LEU A 514 -12.08 20.58 16.84
CA LEU A 514 -12.81 19.94 15.74
C LEU A 514 -14.30 19.84 16.12
N PRO A 515 -15.23 20.42 15.35
CA PRO A 515 -16.65 20.23 15.61
C PRO A 515 -17.17 18.92 14.99
N VAL A 516 -18.23 18.34 15.56
CA VAL A 516 -18.79 17.04 15.13
C VAL A 516 -19.28 17.05 13.67
N TRP A 517 -19.79 18.18 13.18
CA TRP A 517 -20.18 18.29 11.77
C TRP A 517 -18.97 18.15 10.84
N ALA A 518 -17.79 18.66 11.22
CA ALA A 518 -16.57 18.51 10.44
C ALA A 518 -16.04 17.07 10.51
N LEU A 519 -16.21 16.39 11.64
CA LEU A 519 -15.93 14.95 11.76
C LEU A 519 -16.80 14.13 10.79
N ILE A 520 -18.10 14.46 10.64
CA ILE A 520 -18.98 13.80 9.66
C ILE A 520 -18.46 14.03 8.23
N VAL A 521 -18.03 15.25 7.89
CA VAL A 521 -17.44 15.55 6.59
C VAL A 521 -16.15 14.75 6.36
N ALA A 522 -15.30 14.61 7.38
CA ALA A 522 -14.10 13.79 7.30
C ALA A 522 -14.43 12.35 6.88
N TYR A 523 -15.45 11.74 7.50
CA TYR A 523 -15.86 10.36 7.18
C TYR A 523 -16.56 10.19 5.82
N MET A 524 -17.09 11.25 5.21
CA MET A 524 -17.62 11.14 3.84
C MET A 524 -16.53 10.85 2.82
N LEU A 525 -15.31 11.38 3.03
CA LEU A 525 -14.17 11.16 2.13
C LEU A 525 -13.81 9.67 1.96
N PRO A 526 -13.51 8.91 3.03
CA PRO A 526 -13.19 7.49 2.88
C PRO A 526 -14.37 6.70 2.31
N MET A 527 -15.62 7.05 2.60
CA MET A 527 -16.79 6.37 2.00
C MET A 527 -16.87 6.55 0.48
N ILE A 528 -16.53 7.74 -0.04
CA ILE A 528 -16.56 8.03 -1.48
C ILE A 528 -15.37 7.38 -2.19
N PHE A 529 -14.18 7.50 -1.61
CA PHE A 529 -12.93 7.15 -2.28
C PHE A 529 -12.49 5.70 -2.11
N MET A 530 -13.04 4.96 -1.14
CA MET A 530 -12.60 3.58 -0.89
C MET A 530 -12.84 2.64 -2.07
N ILE A 531 -13.97 2.73 -2.77
CA ILE A 531 -14.21 1.87 -3.95
C ILE A 531 -13.29 2.26 -5.12
N PRO A 532 -13.22 3.54 -5.58
CA PRO A 532 -12.31 3.93 -6.66
C PRO A 532 -10.85 3.59 -6.40
N ILE A 533 -10.32 3.97 -5.23
CA ILE A 533 -8.92 3.74 -4.88
C ILE A 533 -8.69 2.24 -4.64
N GLY A 534 -9.65 1.53 -4.05
CA GLY A 534 -9.56 0.09 -3.85
C GLY A 534 -9.50 -0.70 -5.14
N ILE A 535 -10.23 -0.30 -6.19
CA ILE A 535 -10.13 -0.94 -7.51
C ILE A 535 -8.73 -0.73 -8.09
N VAL A 536 -8.23 0.51 -8.08
CA VAL A 536 -6.86 0.81 -8.56
C VAL A 536 -5.84 -0.03 -7.79
N GLN A 537 -5.92 -0.07 -6.47
CA GLN A 537 -5.00 -0.83 -5.64
C GLN A 537 -5.10 -2.34 -5.88
N ALA A 538 -6.30 -2.90 -5.98
CA ALA A 538 -6.50 -4.33 -6.20
C ALA A 538 -5.99 -4.80 -7.57
N VAL A 539 -6.05 -3.94 -8.59
CA VAL A 539 -5.61 -4.25 -9.97
C VAL A 539 -4.12 -3.97 -10.18
N THR A 540 -3.61 -2.86 -9.61
CA THR A 540 -2.27 -2.35 -9.91
C THR A 540 -1.27 -2.53 -8.78
N ASN A 541 -1.74 -2.85 -7.57
CA ASN A 541 -0.98 -2.87 -6.33
C ASN A 541 -0.52 -1.49 -5.81
N PHE A 542 -1.03 -0.39 -6.40
CA PHE A 542 -0.71 0.98 -5.97
C PHE A 542 -1.89 1.64 -5.25
N GLN A 543 -1.64 2.20 -4.06
CA GLN A 543 -2.67 2.87 -3.24
C GLN A 543 -2.49 4.38 -3.27
N ILE A 544 -3.53 5.10 -3.71
CA ILE A 544 -3.54 6.56 -3.72
C ILE A 544 -3.91 7.08 -2.33
N GLY A 545 -3.17 8.07 -1.83
CA GLY A 545 -3.42 8.68 -0.53
C GLY A 545 -4.48 9.79 -0.56
N LEU A 546 -5.25 9.95 0.52
CA LEU A 546 -6.18 11.10 0.73
C LEU A 546 -5.61 12.16 1.67
N ASN A 547 -4.38 12.00 2.14
CA ASN A 547 -3.73 12.88 3.11
C ASN A 547 -3.91 14.36 2.73
N ILE A 548 -3.54 14.74 1.51
CA ILE A 548 -3.51 16.14 1.09
C ILE A 548 -4.90 16.74 0.91
N ILE A 549 -5.87 16.00 0.36
CA ILE A 549 -7.23 16.55 0.17
C ILE A 549 -7.95 16.75 1.50
N THR A 550 -7.72 15.84 2.46
CA THR A 550 -8.33 15.98 3.79
C THR A 550 -7.81 17.24 4.48
N GLU A 551 -6.52 17.53 4.35
CA GLU A 551 -5.88 18.74 4.87
C GLU A 551 -6.33 20.01 4.14
N LEU A 552 -6.47 19.95 2.81
CA LEU A 552 -6.96 21.07 2.00
C LEU A 552 -8.40 21.45 2.38
N ILE A 553 -9.29 20.46 2.48
CA ILE A 553 -10.71 20.66 2.81
C ILE A 553 -10.85 21.29 4.20
N VAL A 554 -10.24 20.69 5.23
CA VAL A 554 -10.34 21.22 6.59
C VAL A 554 -9.63 22.56 6.76
N GLY A 555 -8.52 22.78 6.03
CA GLY A 555 -7.80 24.05 6.06
C GLY A 555 -8.64 25.23 5.54
N PHE A 556 -9.57 24.98 4.60
CA PHE A 556 -10.56 25.98 4.18
C PHE A 556 -11.77 26.06 5.11
N MET A 557 -12.20 24.95 5.72
CA MET A 557 -13.37 24.92 6.61
C MET A 557 -13.10 25.48 8.01
N LEU A 558 -11.91 25.21 8.55
CA LEU A 558 -11.50 25.54 9.93
C LEU A 558 -10.07 26.12 9.94
N PRO A 559 -9.86 27.29 9.30
CA PRO A 559 -8.54 27.90 9.20
C PRO A 559 -7.97 28.25 10.59
N GLY A 560 -6.65 28.10 10.75
CA GLY A 560 -5.91 28.49 11.95
C GLY A 560 -6.03 27.51 13.14
N ARG A 561 -6.51 26.28 12.90
CA ARG A 561 -6.70 25.24 13.93
C ARG A 561 -5.89 23.97 13.62
N PRO A 562 -4.61 23.88 14.02
CA PRO A 562 -3.75 22.75 13.66
C PRO A 562 -4.20 21.40 14.25
N ILE A 563 -4.67 21.38 15.51
CA ILE A 563 -5.13 20.15 16.17
C ILE A 563 -6.37 19.58 15.45
N ALA A 564 -7.33 20.44 15.15
CA ALA A 564 -8.54 20.06 14.41
C ALA A 564 -8.22 19.54 13.01
N MET A 565 -7.27 20.17 12.33
CA MET A 565 -6.79 19.72 11.01
C MET A 565 -6.16 18.33 11.10
N MET A 566 -5.27 18.07 12.06
CA MET A 566 -4.62 16.75 12.21
C MET A 566 -5.64 15.65 12.51
N LEU A 567 -6.63 15.93 13.36
CA LEU A 567 -7.71 14.98 13.64
C LEU A 567 -8.64 14.75 12.44
N PHE A 568 -8.98 15.79 11.69
CA PHE A 568 -9.75 15.66 10.46
C PHE A 568 -8.99 14.81 9.43
N LYS A 569 -7.69 15.03 9.26
CA LYS A 569 -6.83 14.20 8.41
C LYS A 569 -6.83 12.75 8.89
N ALA A 570 -6.62 12.54 10.19
CA ALA A 570 -6.60 11.22 10.79
C ALA A 570 -7.90 10.47 10.53
N TYR A 571 -9.07 11.08 10.72
CA TYR A 571 -10.36 10.44 10.47
C TYR A 571 -10.80 10.44 9.00
N GLY A 572 -10.27 11.32 8.16
CA GLY A 572 -10.59 11.39 6.72
C GLY A 572 -9.73 10.46 5.85
N TYR A 573 -8.53 10.12 6.29
CA TYR A 573 -7.61 9.27 5.52
C TYR A 573 -7.54 7.84 6.06
N ALA A 574 -7.26 7.67 7.35
CA ALA A 574 -6.90 6.35 7.87
C ALA A 574 -8.04 5.30 7.82
N PRO A 575 -9.34 5.64 7.91
CA PRO A 575 -10.40 4.65 7.68
C PRO A 575 -10.37 4.02 6.29
N MET A 576 -10.05 4.81 5.25
CA MET A 576 -9.86 4.26 3.90
C MET A 576 -8.58 3.44 3.83
N TYR A 577 -7.47 3.99 4.33
CA TYR A 577 -6.17 3.32 4.26
C TYR A 577 -6.23 1.93 4.92
N GLN A 578 -6.68 1.88 6.17
CA GLN A 578 -6.84 0.63 6.93
C GLN A 578 -7.93 -0.26 6.33
N GLY A 579 -9.06 0.32 5.93
CA GLY A 579 -10.15 -0.44 5.30
C GLY A 579 -9.71 -1.20 4.04
N LEU A 580 -8.84 -0.61 3.23
CA LEU A 580 -8.28 -1.26 2.04
C LEU A 580 -7.31 -2.37 2.39
N LEU A 581 -6.47 -2.19 3.42
CA LEU A 581 -5.58 -3.25 3.91
C LEU A 581 -6.36 -4.44 4.52
N PHE A 582 -7.43 -4.19 5.27
CA PHE A 582 -8.32 -5.26 5.73
C PHE A 582 -9.02 -5.96 4.56
N THR A 583 -9.36 -5.22 3.51
CA THR A 583 -9.94 -5.80 2.29
C THR A 583 -8.93 -6.68 1.55
N GLN A 584 -7.66 -6.24 1.49
CA GLN A 584 -6.54 -7.03 0.99
C GLN A 584 -6.40 -8.33 1.79
N ASP A 585 -6.42 -8.29 3.11
CA ASP A 585 -6.36 -9.47 3.97
C ASP A 585 -7.57 -10.40 3.77
N LEU A 586 -8.77 -9.85 3.56
CA LEU A 586 -9.94 -10.64 3.21
C LEU A 586 -9.76 -11.38 1.88
N LYS A 587 -9.09 -10.77 0.88
CA LYS A 587 -8.70 -11.48 -0.36
C LYS A 587 -7.64 -12.53 -0.10
N MET A 588 -6.67 -12.30 0.79
CA MET A 588 -5.72 -13.35 1.21
C MET A 588 -6.45 -14.55 1.79
N GLY A 589 -7.38 -14.33 2.73
CA GLY A 589 -8.21 -15.38 3.31
C GLY A 589 -9.05 -16.11 2.25
N HIS A 590 -9.51 -15.40 1.22
CA HIS A 590 -10.19 -15.96 0.06
C HIS A 590 -9.27 -16.92 -0.73
N TYR A 591 -8.03 -16.50 -1.03
CA TYR A 591 -7.04 -17.33 -1.72
C TYR A 591 -6.55 -18.54 -0.92
N MET A 592 -6.54 -18.43 0.41
CA MET A 592 -6.10 -19.51 1.31
C MET A 592 -7.25 -20.34 1.88
N LYS A 593 -8.49 -20.03 1.47
CA LYS A 593 -9.74 -20.74 1.82
C LYS A 593 -10.00 -20.75 3.32
N VAL A 594 -9.70 -19.64 3.98
CA VAL A 594 -9.94 -19.41 5.41
C VAL A 594 -11.39 -18.96 5.62
N PRO A 595 -12.16 -19.54 6.56
CA PRO A 595 -13.55 -19.15 6.80
C PRO A 595 -13.70 -17.63 7.06
N PRO A 596 -14.63 -16.92 6.38
CA PRO A 596 -14.74 -15.45 6.46
C PRO A 596 -14.98 -14.91 7.88
N ARG A 597 -15.75 -15.63 8.71
CA ARG A 597 -16.01 -15.24 10.11
C ARG A 597 -14.77 -15.29 10.99
N VAL A 598 -13.88 -16.24 10.72
CA VAL A 598 -12.60 -16.37 11.43
C VAL A 598 -11.69 -15.21 11.00
N MET A 599 -11.62 -14.93 9.70
CA MET A 599 -10.88 -13.78 9.17
C MET A 599 -11.32 -12.47 9.83
N MET A 600 -12.61 -12.18 9.86
CA MET A 600 -13.13 -10.96 10.48
C MET A 600 -12.79 -10.87 11.98
N SER A 601 -12.94 -11.96 12.72
CA SER A 601 -12.67 -11.98 14.16
C SER A 601 -11.18 -11.82 14.46
N ALA A 602 -10.33 -12.55 13.74
CA ALA A 602 -8.88 -12.53 13.92
C ALA A 602 -8.31 -11.14 13.63
N GLN A 603 -8.70 -10.54 12.51
CA GLN A 603 -8.31 -9.19 12.13
C GLN A 603 -8.79 -8.17 13.18
N GLY A 604 -10.09 -8.15 13.50
CA GLY A 604 -10.68 -7.17 14.41
C GLY A 604 -10.06 -7.18 15.82
N VAL A 605 -9.85 -8.38 16.39
CA VAL A 605 -9.19 -8.53 17.71
C VAL A 605 -7.73 -8.11 17.64
N ALA A 606 -7.00 -8.52 16.59
CA ALA A 606 -5.59 -8.16 16.42
C ALA A 606 -5.40 -6.64 16.29
N THR A 607 -6.23 -5.95 15.51
CA THR A 607 -6.16 -4.49 15.35
C THR A 607 -6.48 -3.76 16.65
N PHE A 608 -7.52 -4.20 17.38
CA PHE A 608 -7.84 -3.60 18.68
C PHE A 608 -6.67 -3.77 19.67
N TRP A 609 -6.10 -4.97 19.74
CA TRP A 609 -4.95 -5.26 20.60
C TRP A 609 -3.71 -4.46 20.20
N ALA A 610 -3.40 -4.38 18.90
CA ALA A 610 -2.30 -3.57 18.37
C ALA A 610 -2.46 -2.09 18.71
N GLY A 611 -3.68 -1.55 18.67
CA GLY A 611 -3.97 -0.18 19.12
C GLY A 611 -3.56 0.07 20.56
N ILE A 612 -3.83 -0.87 21.47
CA ILE A 612 -3.41 -0.79 22.88
C ILE A 612 -1.88 -0.84 22.99
N VAL A 613 -1.24 -1.79 22.30
CA VAL A 613 0.23 -1.98 22.35
C VAL A 613 0.95 -0.74 21.81
N ASN A 614 0.47 -0.17 20.69
CA ASN A 614 1.06 1.04 20.11
C ASN A 614 1.01 2.22 21.09
N VAL A 615 -0.13 2.47 21.73
CA VAL A 615 -0.23 3.57 22.70
C VAL A 615 0.63 3.28 23.93
N ALA A 616 0.70 2.03 24.40
CA ALA A 616 1.55 1.64 25.52
C ALA A 616 3.04 1.87 25.28
N VAL A 617 3.55 1.43 24.12
CA VAL A 617 4.96 1.64 23.78
C VAL A 617 5.25 3.11 23.54
N LEU A 618 4.34 3.86 22.91
CA LEU A 618 4.50 5.28 22.68
C LEU A 618 4.65 6.06 24.00
N GLU A 619 3.77 5.81 24.95
CA GLU A 619 3.75 6.49 26.24
C GLU A 619 4.91 6.09 27.13
N TRP A 620 5.29 4.80 27.09
CA TRP A 620 6.54 4.35 27.68
C TRP A 620 7.74 5.07 27.07
N ALA A 621 7.81 5.23 25.74
CA ALA A 621 8.92 5.88 25.05
C ALA A 621 9.04 7.36 25.45
N PHE A 622 7.92 8.11 25.50
CA PHE A 622 7.91 9.50 25.97
C PHE A 622 8.27 9.65 27.45
N GLY A 623 7.96 8.66 28.29
CA GLY A 623 8.33 8.67 29.71
C GLY A 623 9.77 8.22 30.01
N ALA A 624 10.30 7.28 29.23
CA ALA A 624 11.58 6.63 29.50
C ALA A 624 12.76 7.22 28.70
N ILE A 625 12.52 7.72 27.49
CA ILE A 625 13.57 8.24 26.60
C ILE A 625 13.74 9.74 26.81
N LYS A 626 14.90 10.14 27.32
CA LYS A 626 15.26 11.56 27.49
C LYS A 626 15.42 12.24 26.13
N ASN A 627 14.95 13.50 26.02
CA ASN A 627 15.07 14.35 24.83
C ASN A 627 14.50 13.70 23.56
N ILE A 628 13.38 12.97 23.70
CA ILE A 628 12.69 12.37 22.56
C ILE A 628 12.11 13.46 21.63
N CYS A 629 12.20 13.22 20.33
CA CYS A 629 11.86 14.14 19.22
C CYS A 629 12.78 15.37 19.07
N ASP A 630 13.79 15.54 19.93
CA ASP A 630 14.79 16.61 19.78
C ASP A 630 15.81 16.25 18.70
N ALA A 631 16.23 17.24 17.89
CA ALA A 631 17.15 17.02 16.78
C ALA A 631 18.53 16.49 17.21
N GLY A 632 18.96 16.78 18.44
CA GLY A 632 20.23 16.32 19.02
C GLY A 632 20.12 15.04 19.83
N ASN A 633 19.04 14.26 19.70
CA ASN A 633 18.89 13.00 20.43
C ASN A 633 20.00 12.01 20.07
N THR A 634 20.79 11.59 21.06
CA THR A 634 21.97 10.71 20.85
C THR A 634 21.61 9.36 20.23
N ASN A 635 20.42 8.82 20.54
CA ASN A 635 19.95 7.53 20.05
C ASN A 635 19.17 7.62 18.73
N GLY A 636 19.05 8.82 18.14
CA GLY A 636 18.34 9.06 16.88
C GLY A 636 16.81 9.11 17.02
N PHE A 637 16.25 9.20 18.24
CA PHE A 637 14.81 9.34 18.44
C PHE A 637 14.33 10.77 18.13
N ILE A 638 14.39 11.15 16.84
CA ILE A 638 14.06 12.49 16.35
C ILE A 638 12.63 12.63 15.81
N CYS A 639 11.84 11.55 15.84
CA CYS A 639 10.42 11.51 15.44
C CYS A 639 10.15 12.06 14.02
N PRO A 640 10.73 11.45 12.96
CA PRO A 640 10.69 12.00 11.60
C PRO A 640 9.27 12.13 11.02
N THR A 641 8.43 11.12 11.21
CA THR A 641 7.04 11.09 10.75
C THR A 641 6.15 12.08 11.52
N GLY A 642 6.30 12.13 12.85
CA GLY A 642 5.68 13.15 13.69
C GLY A 642 6.09 14.58 13.30
N ARG A 643 7.34 14.77 12.83
CA ARG A 643 7.82 16.05 12.27
C ARG A 643 7.16 16.39 10.93
N SER A 644 6.97 15.41 10.05
CA SER A 644 6.23 15.59 8.80
C SER A 644 4.76 15.95 9.07
N ALA A 645 4.11 15.27 10.02
CA ALA A 645 2.75 15.59 10.46
C ALA A 645 2.67 17.01 11.06
N PHE A 646 3.66 17.40 11.87
CA PHE A 646 3.80 18.76 12.37
C PHE A 646 3.94 19.77 11.22
N ASN A 647 4.88 19.58 10.28
CA ASN A 647 5.08 20.48 9.14
C ASN A 647 3.81 20.63 8.29
N SER A 648 3.10 19.54 8.03
CA SER A 648 1.85 19.59 7.28
C SER A 648 0.76 20.36 8.04
N SER A 649 0.66 20.17 9.36
CA SER A 649 -0.24 20.93 10.24
C SER A 649 0.00 22.44 10.17
N VAL A 650 1.24 22.87 9.90
CA VAL A 650 1.59 24.27 9.73
C VAL A 650 1.09 24.81 8.41
N ILE A 651 1.34 24.09 7.32
CA ILE A 651 0.96 24.49 5.96
C ILE A 651 -0.56 24.63 5.85
N PHE A 652 -1.31 23.58 6.20
CA PHE A 652 -2.75 23.55 5.97
C PHE A 652 -3.59 23.91 7.20
N GLY A 653 -3.07 23.70 8.42
CA GLY A 653 -3.81 23.98 9.66
C GLY A 653 -3.57 25.38 10.20
N VAL A 654 -2.30 25.81 10.30
CA VAL A 654 -1.92 27.11 10.87
C VAL A 654 -2.06 28.23 9.83
N ILE A 655 -1.24 28.20 8.78
CA ILE A 655 -1.20 29.26 7.76
C ILE A 655 -2.45 29.18 6.88
N GLY A 656 -2.82 27.95 6.52
CA GLY A 656 -4.03 27.63 5.80
C GLY A 656 -3.86 27.70 4.28
N PRO A 657 -4.59 26.85 3.52
CA PRO A 657 -4.47 26.76 2.07
C PRO A 657 -4.89 28.05 1.35
N GLN A 658 -5.71 28.90 1.98
CA GLN A 658 -6.13 30.18 1.40
C GLN A 658 -4.94 31.13 1.12
N ARG A 659 -3.89 31.09 1.94
CA ARG A 659 -2.70 31.95 1.76
C ARG A 659 -1.73 31.42 0.72
N LEU A 660 -1.69 30.09 0.54
CA LEU A 660 -0.78 29.43 -0.40
C LEU A 660 -1.38 29.27 -1.79
N PHE A 661 -2.63 28.79 -1.84
CA PHE A 661 -3.34 28.40 -3.06
C PHE A 661 -4.52 29.33 -3.40
N GLY A 662 -4.87 30.28 -2.53
CA GLY A 662 -5.94 31.26 -2.80
C GLY A 662 -5.53 32.30 -3.85
N MET A 663 -6.41 33.27 -4.12
CA MET A 663 -6.28 34.20 -5.25
C MET A 663 -4.97 35.02 -5.26
N ASN A 664 -4.45 35.32 -4.07
CA ASN A 664 -3.19 36.05 -3.87
C ASN A 664 -2.01 35.14 -3.46
N GLY A 665 -2.23 33.82 -3.42
CA GLY A 665 -1.22 32.86 -3.00
C GLY A 665 -0.20 32.57 -4.10
N LEU A 666 1.05 32.32 -3.69
CA LEU A 666 2.18 32.05 -4.59
C LEU A 666 1.94 30.80 -5.46
N TYR A 667 1.17 29.83 -4.96
CA TYR A 667 0.99 28.51 -5.58
C TYR A 667 -0.40 28.29 -6.18
N LYS A 668 -1.21 29.34 -6.37
CA LYS A 668 -2.60 29.25 -6.83
C LYS A 668 -2.79 28.47 -8.15
N ASN A 669 -1.85 28.60 -9.08
CA ASN A 669 -1.96 27.98 -10.40
C ASN A 669 -1.92 26.45 -10.33
N PHE A 670 -1.37 25.87 -9.27
CA PHE A 670 -1.33 24.43 -9.11
C PHE A 670 -2.70 23.82 -8.77
N LEU A 671 -3.69 24.61 -8.37
CA LEU A 671 -5.08 24.14 -8.24
C LEU A 671 -5.69 23.71 -9.59
N TRP A 672 -5.18 24.21 -10.72
CA TRP A 672 -5.61 23.75 -12.05
C TRP A 672 -5.34 22.26 -12.28
N MET A 673 -4.47 21.66 -11.48
CA MET A 673 -4.22 20.22 -11.53
C MET A 673 -5.45 19.39 -11.18
N PHE A 674 -6.42 19.92 -10.43
CA PHE A 674 -7.72 19.25 -10.29
C PHE A 674 -8.43 19.09 -11.63
N LEU A 675 -8.42 20.14 -12.46
CA LEU A 675 -9.04 20.11 -13.78
C LEU A 675 -8.25 19.20 -14.72
N VAL A 676 -6.91 19.30 -14.73
CA VAL A 676 -6.05 18.41 -15.52
C VAL A 676 -6.34 16.95 -15.14
N GLY A 677 -6.34 16.63 -13.85
CA GLY A 677 -6.69 15.32 -13.33
C GLY A 677 -8.07 14.83 -13.79
N ALA A 678 -9.08 15.69 -13.83
CA ALA A 678 -10.43 15.34 -14.28
C ALA A 678 -10.53 15.15 -15.81
N LEU A 679 -9.75 15.90 -16.61
CA LEU A 679 -9.84 15.88 -18.08
C LEU A 679 -8.96 14.81 -18.73
N THR A 680 -7.78 14.50 -18.17
CA THR A 680 -6.89 13.45 -18.70
C THR A 680 -7.55 12.07 -18.87
N PRO A 681 -8.38 11.55 -17.94
CA PRO A 681 -9.01 10.25 -18.11
C PRO A 681 -10.11 10.30 -19.18
N CYS A 682 -10.78 11.43 -19.38
CA CYS A 682 -11.70 11.63 -20.50
C CYS A 682 -10.95 11.54 -21.84
N LEU A 683 -9.78 12.20 -21.94
CA LEU A 683 -8.93 12.12 -23.12
C LEU A 683 -8.50 10.67 -23.39
N PHE A 684 -7.95 9.97 -22.39
CA PHE A 684 -7.52 8.58 -22.56
C PHE A 684 -8.67 7.66 -22.92
N PHE A 685 -9.83 7.82 -22.29
CA PHE A 685 -11.03 7.02 -22.60
C PHE A 685 -11.49 7.22 -24.04
N THR A 686 -11.52 8.46 -24.53
CA THR A 686 -11.87 8.74 -25.94
C THR A 686 -10.86 8.11 -26.90
N LEU A 687 -9.56 8.21 -26.62
CA LEU A 687 -8.52 7.59 -27.43
C LEU A 687 -8.60 6.05 -27.41
N THR A 688 -8.88 5.44 -26.25
CA THR A 688 -9.10 3.99 -26.15
C THR A 688 -10.30 3.55 -27.00
N ARG A 689 -11.37 4.34 -27.06
CA ARG A 689 -12.53 4.02 -27.90
C ARG A 689 -12.30 4.25 -29.39
N MET A 690 -11.53 5.28 -29.76
CA MET A 690 -11.18 5.55 -31.15
C MET A 690 -10.19 4.50 -31.69
N PHE A 691 -9.29 4.01 -30.83
CA PHE A 691 -8.25 3.06 -31.19
C PHE A 691 -8.23 1.84 -30.23
N PRO A 692 -9.23 0.95 -30.31
CA PRO A 692 -9.42 -0.14 -29.33
C PRO A 692 -8.28 -1.17 -29.29
N LYS A 693 -7.54 -1.33 -30.40
CA LYS A 693 -6.35 -2.21 -30.49
C LYS A 693 -5.03 -1.50 -30.13
N SER A 694 -5.07 -0.21 -29.82
CA SER A 694 -3.87 0.55 -29.49
C SER A 694 -3.45 0.33 -28.03
N LYS A 695 -2.15 0.43 -27.77
CA LYS A 695 -1.57 0.36 -26.42
C LYS A 695 -2.01 1.49 -25.49
N VAL A 696 -2.71 2.50 -26.01
CA VAL A 696 -3.33 3.59 -25.21
C VAL A 696 -4.28 3.05 -24.13
N ARG A 697 -4.87 1.87 -24.32
CA ARG A 697 -5.72 1.21 -23.31
C ARG A 697 -5.03 0.94 -21.97
N TYR A 698 -3.69 0.87 -21.97
CA TYR A 698 -2.89 0.62 -20.77
C TYR A 698 -2.56 1.90 -19.99
N LEU A 699 -2.90 3.08 -20.53
CA LEU A 699 -2.67 4.36 -19.83
C LEU A 699 -3.69 4.53 -18.69
N SER A 700 -3.17 4.83 -17.52
CA SER A 700 -3.95 4.96 -16.29
C SER A 700 -3.64 6.29 -15.63
N THR A 701 -4.57 7.24 -15.73
CA THR A 701 -4.47 8.55 -15.09
C THR A 701 -4.20 8.45 -13.58
N PRO A 702 -4.89 7.58 -12.81
CA PRO A 702 -4.62 7.45 -11.38
C PRO A 702 -3.19 7.02 -11.06
N LEU A 703 -2.55 6.22 -11.91
CA LEU A 703 -1.15 5.83 -11.76
C LEU A 703 -0.17 6.92 -12.21
N ILE A 704 -0.48 7.64 -13.29
CA ILE A 704 0.37 8.76 -13.74
C ILE A 704 0.41 9.84 -12.67
N PHE A 705 -0.74 10.28 -12.13
CA PHE A 705 -0.75 11.35 -11.13
C PHE A 705 -0.49 10.83 -9.70
N GLY A 706 -0.99 9.64 -9.36
CA GLY A 706 -0.85 9.07 -8.02
C GLY A 706 0.48 8.37 -7.78
N GLY A 707 1.13 7.85 -8.83
CA GLY A 707 2.31 6.99 -8.72
C GLY A 707 3.48 7.63 -7.98
N VAL A 708 3.69 8.93 -8.18
CA VAL A 708 4.88 9.69 -7.73
C VAL A 708 4.65 10.45 -6.42
N LEU A 709 3.58 10.15 -5.69
CA LEU A 709 3.19 10.83 -4.44
C LEU A 709 4.10 10.56 -3.23
N PHE A 710 5.28 9.95 -3.42
CA PHE A 710 6.31 9.88 -2.37
C PHE A 710 7.58 10.67 -2.73
N ILE A 711 7.60 11.39 -3.86
CA ILE A 711 8.72 12.27 -4.24
C ILE A 711 8.37 13.70 -3.85
N PRO A 712 9.02 14.33 -2.86
CA PRO A 712 9.97 13.77 -1.86
C PRO A 712 9.25 13.11 -0.65
N PRO A 713 9.93 12.32 0.23
CA PRO A 713 11.37 12.11 0.40
C PRO A 713 12.03 11.09 -0.52
N ALA A 714 11.27 10.30 -1.25
CA ALA A 714 11.84 9.47 -2.30
C ALA A 714 12.43 10.36 -3.39
N THR A 715 13.38 9.82 -4.16
CA THR A 715 13.92 10.48 -5.34
C THR A 715 13.62 9.66 -6.59
N PRO A 716 13.78 10.23 -7.79
CA PRO A 716 13.66 9.46 -9.01
C PRO A 716 14.63 8.27 -9.09
N LEU A 717 15.71 8.23 -8.28
CA LEU A 717 16.58 7.06 -8.12
C LEU A 717 15.75 5.82 -7.74
N THR A 718 14.99 5.89 -6.65
CA THR A 718 14.14 4.79 -6.18
C THR A 718 13.13 4.38 -7.25
N TYR A 719 12.46 5.34 -7.87
CA TYR A 719 11.40 5.07 -8.84
C TYR A 719 11.93 4.42 -10.12
N MET A 720 13.01 4.95 -10.69
CA MET A 720 13.52 4.46 -11.96
C MET A 720 14.32 3.16 -11.80
N SER A 721 15.04 2.97 -10.69
CA SER A 721 15.64 1.67 -10.37
C SER A 721 14.58 0.58 -10.17
N TRP A 722 13.48 0.91 -9.48
CA TRP A 722 12.30 0.05 -9.34
C TRP A 722 11.68 -0.32 -10.70
N VAL A 723 11.52 0.64 -11.62
CA VAL A 723 11.05 0.37 -12.99
C VAL A 723 12.02 -0.56 -13.74
N ILE A 724 13.32 -0.32 -13.66
CA ILE A 724 14.34 -1.13 -14.37
C ILE A 724 14.29 -2.59 -13.91
N VAL A 725 14.31 -2.81 -12.59
CA VAL A 725 14.23 -4.15 -12.00
C VAL A 725 12.90 -4.81 -12.38
N GLY A 726 11.80 -4.09 -12.22
CA GLY A 726 10.47 -4.62 -12.50
C GLY A 726 10.25 -5.01 -13.97
N LEU A 727 10.71 -4.18 -14.92
CA LEU A 727 10.66 -4.53 -16.35
C LEU A 727 11.58 -5.72 -16.67
N THR A 728 12.72 -5.85 -16.01
CA THR A 728 13.61 -7.01 -16.19
C THR A 728 12.89 -8.31 -15.81
N PHE A 729 12.22 -8.36 -14.66
CA PHE A 729 11.52 -9.57 -14.21
C PHE A 729 10.18 -9.78 -14.92
N ASN A 730 9.33 -8.76 -14.96
CA ASN A 730 7.94 -8.90 -15.38
C ASN A 730 7.71 -8.70 -16.88
N TYR A 731 8.66 -8.11 -17.62
CA TYR A 731 8.59 -8.02 -19.07
C TYR A 731 9.58 -8.98 -19.76
N PHE A 732 10.87 -8.93 -19.41
CA PHE A 732 11.89 -9.74 -20.09
C PHE A 732 11.90 -11.20 -19.63
N ILE A 733 12.09 -11.45 -18.32
CA ILE A 733 12.14 -12.82 -17.78
C ILE A 733 10.80 -13.53 -17.96
N ARG A 734 9.68 -12.86 -17.68
CA ARG A 734 8.34 -13.43 -17.88
C ARG A 734 8.08 -13.92 -19.30
N ARG A 735 8.58 -13.23 -20.33
CA ARG A 735 8.40 -13.62 -21.74
C ARG A 735 9.36 -14.71 -22.20
N LYS A 736 10.61 -14.67 -21.73
CA LYS A 736 11.66 -15.60 -22.18
C LYS A 736 11.71 -16.90 -21.36
N TYR A 737 11.39 -16.82 -20.07
CA TYR A 737 11.49 -17.90 -19.09
C TYR A 737 10.19 -17.99 -18.26
N THR A 738 9.05 -18.15 -18.94
CA THR A 738 7.71 -18.15 -18.35
C THR A 738 7.55 -19.18 -17.23
N GLY A 739 8.11 -20.38 -17.39
CA GLY A 739 8.05 -21.44 -16.39
C GLY A 739 8.79 -21.08 -15.10
N TRP A 740 9.98 -20.49 -15.23
CA TRP A 740 10.72 -19.96 -14.09
C TRP A 740 9.96 -18.83 -13.40
N TRP A 741 9.41 -17.89 -14.17
CA TRP A 741 8.67 -16.75 -13.61
C TRP A 741 7.44 -17.21 -12.82
N ASN A 742 6.63 -18.11 -13.39
CA ASN A 742 5.45 -18.66 -12.73
C ASN A 742 5.79 -19.38 -11.40
N GLN A 743 6.92 -20.08 -11.35
CA GLN A 743 7.27 -20.88 -10.17
C GLN A 743 7.98 -20.07 -9.08
N TYR A 744 8.87 -19.14 -9.47
CA TYR A 744 9.85 -18.54 -8.56
C TYR A 744 9.75 -17.02 -8.39
N ASN A 745 9.14 -16.25 -9.30
CA ASN A 745 9.19 -14.78 -9.24
C ASN A 745 8.69 -14.22 -7.90
N TYR A 746 7.51 -14.64 -7.45
CA TYR A 746 6.95 -14.22 -6.16
C TYR A 746 7.78 -14.71 -4.96
N LEU A 747 8.45 -15.87 -5.08
CA LEU A 747 9.38 -16.35 -4.05
C LEU A 747 10.66 -15.51 -4.01
N THR A 748 11.19 -15.11 -5.17
CA THR A 748 12.35 -14.23 -5.26
C THR A 748 12.05 -12.90 -4.58
N SER A 749 10.88 -12.31 -4.85
CA SER A 749 10.42 -11.09 -4.18
C SER A 749 10.38 -11.26 -2.65
N GLY A 750 9.65 -12.26 -2.16
CA GLY A 750 9.52 -12.48 -0.73
C GLY A 750 10.85 -12.83 -0.05
N GLY A 751 11.75 -13.52 -0.76
CA GLY A 751 13.08 -13.89 -0.25
C GLY A 751 14.03 -12.69 -0.15
N LEU A 752 14.02 -11.79 -1.14
CA LEU A 752 14.81 -10.56 -1.12
C LEU A 752 14.36 -9.66 0.03
N ASP A 753 13.05 -9.41 0.15
CA ASP A 753 12.46 -8.59 1.22
C ASP A 753 12.77 -9.16 2.62
N LEU A 754 12.63 -10.48 2.79
CA LEU A 754 12.87 -11.12 4.07
C LEU A 754 14.36 -11.14 4.44
N GLY A 755 15.25 -11.41 3.49
CA GLY A 755 16.70 -11.38 3.74
C GLY A 755 17.19 -9.98 4.09
N LEU A 756 16.70 -8.95 3.41
CA LEU A 756 16.95 -7.54 3.74
C LEU A 756 16.46 -7.24 5.15
N ALA A 757 15.21 -7.58 5.47
CA ALA A 757 14.63 -7.26 6.78
C ALA A 757 15.36 -7.96 7.93
N LEU A 758 15.76 -9.24 7.77
CA LEU A 758 16.60 -9.94 8.75
C LEU A 758 17.98 -9.29 8.92
N CYS A 759 18.60 -8.84 7.81
CA CYS A 759 19.87 -8.14 7.84
C CYS A 759 19.76 -6.83 8.62
N LEU A 760 18.76 -6.01 8.30
CA LEU A 760 18.49 -4.73 8.97
C LEU A 760 18.19 -4.91 10.47
N ILE A 761 17.46 -5.95 10.87
CA ILE A 761 17.22 -6.27 12.30
C ILE A 761 18.55 -6.55 13.01
N VAL A 762 19.40 -7.40 12.44
CA VAL A 762 20.70 -7.74 13.05
C VAL A 762 21.60 -6.51 13.09
N MET A 763 21.68 -5.73 12.01
CA MET A 763 22.45 -4.49 11.96
C MET A 763 21.94 -3.47 12.99
N PHE A 764 20.63 -3.34 13.16
CA PHE A 764 20.06 -2.45 14.16
C PHE A 764 20.53 -2.83 15.57
N PHE A 765 20.37 -4.10 15.98
CA PHE A 765 20.72 -4.53 17.34
C PHE A 765 22.23 -4.64 17.57
N ALA A 766 23.02 -5.01 16.56
CA ALA A 766 24.46 -5.23 16.70
C ALA A 766 25.30 -3.96 16.48
N VAL A 767 24.83 -3.02 15.65
CA VAL A 767 25.59 -1.86 15.19
C VAL A 767 24.91 -0.55 15.58
N SER A 768 23.67 -0.31 15.12
CA SER A 768 23.02 0.99 15.28
C SER A 768 22.63 1.30 16.74
N LEU A 769 22.11 0.32 17.48
CA LEU A 769 21.68 0.49 18.86
C LEU A 769 22.86 0.68 19.83
N PRO A 770 23.98 -0.08 19.72
CA PRO A 770 25.20 0.19 20.48
C PRO A 770 25.97 1.44 20.01
N GLN A 771 25.47 2.16 19.00
CA GLN A 771 26.12 3.31 18.36
C GLN A 771 27.55 3.00 17.87
N LYS A 772 27.77 1.78 17.37
CA LYS A 772 29.06 1.42 16.77
C LYS A 772 29.13 1.95 15.35
N ALA A 773 30.23 2.62 15.01
CA ALA A 773 30.53 3.01 13.65
C ALA A 773 31.35 1.90 12.97
N PHE A 774 31.07 1.65 11.69
CA PHE A 774 31.98 0.90 10.84
C PHE A 774 33.24 1.77 10.57
N PRO A 775 34.44 1.18 10.43
CA PRO A 775 35.65 1.97 10.19
C PRO A 775 35.53 2.86 8.94
N ASP A 776 35.99 4.11 9.05
CA ASP A 776 36.00 5.04 7.95
C ASP A 776 36.98 4.58 6.85
N TRP A 777 36.48 4.47 5.63
CA TRP A 777 37.28 4.28 4.42
C TRP A 777 36.61 4.96 3.23
N TRP A 778 37.28 4.97 2.07
CA TRP A 778 36.80 5.68 0.87
C TRP A 778 35.32 5.46 0.56
N GLY A 779 34.83 4.21 0.61
CA GLY A 779 33.44 3.88 0.28
C GLY A 779 32.38 4.44 1.26
N THR A 780 32.79 4.79 2.48
CA THR A 780 31.92 5.46 3.48
C THR A 780 32.02 6.98 3.39
N THR A 781 33.21 7.53 3.13
CA THR A 781 33.46 8.97 3.16
C THR A 781 33.11 9.68 1.85
N VAL A 782 33.18 8.99 0.71
CA VAL A 782 32.91 9.59 -0.61
C VAL A 782 31.45 10.04 -0.75
N VAL A 783 30.52 9.34 -0.12
CA VAL A 783 29.09 9.65 -0.18
C VAL A 783 28.73 10.78 0.78
N ALA A 784 29.35 10.82 1.96
CA ALA A 784 28.99 11.76 3.04
C ALA A 784 29.38 13.22 2.79
N ASN A 785 30.25 13.48 1.80
CA ASN A 785 30.87 14.80 1.59
C ASN A 785 30.37 15.54 0.33
N THR A 786 29.27 15.10 -0.27
CA THR A 786 28.69 15.76 -1.46
C THR A 786 27.61 16.76 -1.05
N LEU A 787 27.39 17.81 -1.86
CA LEU A 787 26.27 18.73 -1.60
C LEU A 787 24.90 18.03 -1.66
N ASP A 788 24.78 16.92 -2.39
CA ASP A 788 23.59 16.06 -2.44
C ASP A 788 23.29 15.39 -1.09
N SER A 789 24.29 14.73 -0.47
CA SER A 789 24.06 14.03 0.81
C SER A 789 23.90 14.99 1.99
N LEU A 790 24.44 16.20 1.88
CA LEU A 790 24.29 17.27 2.86
C LEU A 790 22.99 18.09 2.69
N ASP A 791 22.17 17.81 1.67
CA ASP A 791 20.99 18.60 1.31
C ASP A 791 21.28 20.11 1.19
N ALA A 792 22.46 20.42 0.63
CA ALA A 792 23.03 21.76 0.56
C ALA A 792 23.22 22.26 -0.89
N ALA A 793 22.71 21.50 -1.87
CA ALA A 793 22.84 21.84 -3.29
C ALA A 793 21.88 22.98 -3.69
N VAL A 794 22.30 24.22 -3.42
CA VAL A 794 21.61 25.47 -3.79
C VAL A 794 22.48 26.29 -4.74
N GLN A 795 21.87 26.91 -5.76
CA GLN A 795 22.62 27.64 -6.80
C GLN A 795 23.07 29.03 -6.32
N THR A 796 22.24 29.70 -5.52
CA THR A 796 22.50 31.04 -5.01
C THR A 796 22.40 31.09 -3.49
N GLU A 797 23.51 31.40 -2.84
CA GLU A 797 23.54 31.67 -1.40
C GLU A 797 23.25 33.14 -1.14
N LEU A 798 22.33 33.42 -0.21
CA LEU A 798 22.00 34.79 0.19
C LEU A 798 23.10 35.39 1.09
N PRO A 799 23.52 36.65 0.84
CA PRO A 799 24.30 37.42 1.80
C PRO A 799 23.59 37.58 3.15
N LYS A 800 24.36 37.84 4.22
CA LYS A 800 23.80 38.02 5.57
C LYS A 800 22.82 39.19 5.61
N GLY A 801 21.56 38.89 5.93
CA GLY A 801 20.50 39.89 6.10
C GLY A 801 19.65 40.14 4.86
N GLU A 802 19.98 39.51 3.72
CA GLU A 802 19.15 39.56 2.52
C GLU A 802 18.04 38.50 2.56
N ILE A 803 16.98 38.77 1.78
CA ILE A 803 15.82 37.90 1.62
C ILE A 803 15.50 37.74 0.14
N PHE A 804 14.98 36.58 -0.26
CA PHE A 804 14.35 36.38 -1.57
C PHE A 804 12.82 36.28 -1.42
N GLY A 805 12.10 36.46 -2.52
CA GLY A 805 10.64 36.36 -2.53
C GLY A 805 9.92 37.61 -3.01
N PRO A 806 8.59 37.65 -2.83
CA PRO A 806 7.80 38.85 -3.06
C PRO A 806 8.27 40.03 -2.18
N PRO A 807 7.94 41.29 -2.51
CA PRO A 807 8.28 42.44 -1.67
C PRO A 807 7.67 42.34 -0.26
N LYS A 808 8.40 42.78 0.78
CA LYS A 808 7.91 42.75 2.16
C LYS A 808 6.58 43.50 2.29
N GLY A 809 5.59 42.85 2.90
CA GLY A 809 4.23 43.38 3.06
C GLY A 809 3.25 43.04 1.93
N SER A 810 3.69 42.36 0.86
CA SER A 810 2.81 41.92 -0.23
C SER A 810 2.01 40.63 0.06
N TRP A 811 2.36 39.89 1.12
CA TRP A 811 1.69 38.66 1.54
C TRP A 811 0.75 38.89 2.73
N SER A 812 -0.31 38.08 2.82
CA SER A 812 -1.42 38.23 3.79
C SER A 812 -1.76 36.95 4.53
#